data_AF-A0A8H5SMA9-F1
#
_entry.id   AF-A0A8H5SMA9-F1
#
_cell.length_a   1.000
_cell.length_b   1.000
_cell.length_c   1.000
_cell.angle_alpha   90.00
_cell.angle_beta   90.00
_cell.angle_gamma   90.00
#
_symmetry.space_group_name_H-M   'P 1'
#
loop_
_entity.id
_entity.type
_entity.pdbx_description
1 polymer ?
#
loop_
_entity_poly.entity_id
_entity_poly.type
_entity_poly.pdbx_seq_one_letter_code
_entity_poly.pdbx_strand_id
1 'polypeptide(L)'
;MKPHLALTLLFAPLCTAADENIKVDALEQNNPDLASIPNLVCLLLFLLVAAYKLRKRMLTATTTFPQLTRESQSGSVVTSLEQFSCNPDTPRHVEAKKKLDKSMAIGWGNWNAQHPRHRLLDALYGYRRYHERQKAEVDRFEGLYKHASRAQRSLLEHQVNYSKKFTRIDTLLRKNQELCDAIVQNAMKFYGIDEEELQRHISAAQSSGRLADKISVSQALKHYVRDWTEEGESERKETFACLVKTLQGLFPMRDDENPVKILVPGSGLGRLGHDIARLGGFEVTVNEWSMYMNIAYRFIEANRAQNTHSFHPFIDGWSHHATESDMIRKLTFPDTALNSTSVVLTEGDFTTVFNDKTHYYDIIVTYFFIDTARNLMSYIDTIKKVLKPGGHWVNLGPLLYGTGPFVQLTLEEIVQVTEAMGFEYLDTDESCGPLTFEGRTLRSMEAVYGFNNKALTKKHRAPATPGSQLNALRNASEVGQSEEKAQKPTCGKCSAKGIKCSGLGLRYRFNDGIAARGKFVGKSLPIIDGVEANAAETASSSVSSCKRQNDPFRASGYETVEQYPVEINATTEEEHEIQDLVVSSHVPISIDWGLDHVDPKSRFCLGYFSNNIAQLIAVINMGFNGYRDLVLPRAETDPLVRKAVLLVVEQHLSLQNGTAISLDPAAYGSLVRELIMRSHQCAPQDDDSALTALLLLHIREMISGSDNFRLIYGSLRVVVNALAKNAGEGATDLRRFLQMQILRVCLFGESLFNETNGVHFIQAQQQACLEFITWCDRFHPELKDLLSQLASLTTWACDIYVQRAIFNPPPSETVPMIERFKQSLGQVDAYVDIVGRHLLAWPYFIVAAESSTPDHREFFLDKLVKLHNTTGCWNLLRAIDQVKEIWASQSSIRWTSLLGGPTQAFIM
;
A
#
# COMPACT_ATOMS: atom_id res chain seq x y z
N MET A 1 -27.38 -44.06 4.92
CA MET A 1 -26.25 -44.20 5.89
C MET A 1 -25.08 -43.33 5.43
N LYS A 2 -24.34 -42.77 6.39
CA LYS A 2 -23.12 -41.92 6.32
C LYS A 2 -22.49 -41.59 4.92
N PRO A 3 -22.34 -40.31 4.55
CA PRO A 3 -21.59 -39.86 3.36
C PRO A 3 -20.08 -39.62 3.62
N HIS A 4 -19.47 -40.28 4.62
CA HIS A 4 -18.12 -39.95 5.10
C HIS A 4 -16.94 -40.66 4.40
N LEU A 5 -17.16 -41.33 3.26
CA LEU A 5 -16.11 -42.15 2.62
C LEU A 5 -15.31 -41.45 1.50
N ALA A 6 -15.73 -40.25 1.08
CA ALA A 6 -15.15 -39.57 -0.08
C ALA A 6 -13.79 -38.90 0.19
N LEU A 7 -13.55 -38.36 1.39
CA LEU A 7 -12.35 -37.55 1.66
C LEU A 7 -11.11 -38.38 2.06
N THR A 8 -11.31 -39.55 2.66
CA THR A 8 -10.23 -40.48 3.04
C THR A 8 -9.51 -41.13 1.86
N LEU A 9 -10.13 -41.14 0.68
CA LEU A 9 -9.54 -41.73 -0.55
C LEU A 9 -8.62 -40.77 -1.32
N LEU A 10 -8.57 -39.48 -0.95
CA LEU A 10 -7.71 -38.47 -1.61
C LEU A 10 -6.32 -38.32 -0.98
N PHE A 11 -6.08 -38.87 0.21
CA PHE A 11 -4.85 -38.61 0.98
C PHE A 11 -4.21 -39.86 1.62
N ALA A 12 -4.41 -41.03 1.01
CA ALA A 12 -3.67 -42.25 1.36
C ALA A 12 -2.35 -42.32 0.55
N PRO A 13 -1.21 -42.73 1.15
CA PRO A 13 0.06 -42.80 0.46
C PRO A 13 0.14 -44.04 -0.47
N LEU A 14 0.38 -43.82 -1.76
CA LEU A 14 0.68 -44.87 -2.74
C LEU A 14 2.19 -44.90 -3.02
N CYS A 15 2.83 -45.99 -2.60
CA CYS A 15 4.17 -46.43 -3.03
C CYS A 15 4.09 -47.91 -3.44
N THR A 16 5.11 -48.40 -4.16
CA THR A 16 5.19 -49.75 -4.80
C THR A 16 4.29 -49.90 -6.04
N ALA A 17 4.67 -50.59 -7.12
CA ALA A 17 5.97 -51.15 -7.56
C ALA A 17 6.04 -51.07 -9.11
N ALA A 18 7.16 -51.25 -9.81
CA ALA A 18 8.54 -51.58 -9.40
C ALA A 18 9.51 -50.59 -10.10
N ASP A 19 10.78 -50.82 -10.49
CA ASP A 19 11.76 -51.93 -10.45
C ASP A 19 13.18 -51.28 -10.48
N GLU A 20 14.35 -51.93 -10.40
CA GLU A 20 14.75 -53.36 -10.42
C GLU A 20 16.01 -53.54 -9.53
N ASN A 21 16.33 -54.78 -9.13
CA ASN A 21 17.68 -55.30 -8.80
C ASN A 21 18.66 -54.51 -7.88
N ILE A 22 18.81 -54.96 -6.61
CA ILE A 22 20.02 -55.67 -6.09
C ILE A 22 19.85 -56.02 -4.58
N LYS A 23 20.45 -57.15 -4.16
CA LYS A 23 20.40 -57.67 -2.77
C LYS A 23 21.39 -56.99 -1.83
N VAL A 24 21.03 -56.86 -0.55
CA VAL A 24 21.96 -56.89 0.60
C VAL A 24 21.28 -57.65 1.74
N ASP A 25 22.01 -58.56 2.39
CA ASP A 25 21.53 -59.37 3.51
C ASP A 25 21.75 -58.71 4.89
N ALA A 26 21.16 -59.34 5.91
CA ALA A 26 21.12 -59.01 7.33
C ALA A 26 22.30 -58.21 7.96
N LEU A 27 21.94 -57.29 8.87
CA LEU A 27 22.83 -56.75 9.91
C LEU A 27 22.19 -56.90 11.29
N GLU A 28 22.66 -57.89 12.05
CA GLU A 28 22.59 -57.88 13.51
C GLU A 28 23.99 -57.64 14.08
N GLN A 29 24.05 -56.92 15.21
CA GLN A 29 25.07 -56.99 16.25
C GLN A 29 26.55 -57.02 15.80
N ASN A 30 27.26 -55.90 15.97
CA ASN A 30 28.23 -55.78 17.08
C ASN A 30 28.80 -54.36 17.25
N ASN A 31 29.21 -54.06 18.47
CA ASN A 31 30.06 -52.93 18.85
C ASN A 31 31.46 -53.51 19.13
N PRO A 32 32.58 -52.80 18.91
CA PRO A 32 33.08 -52.00 20.03
C PRO A 32 33.85 -50.70 19.71
N ASP A 33 33.75 -49.76 20.66
CA ASP A 33 34.79 -48.92 21.27
C ASP A 33 36.02 -48.44 20.45
N LEU A 34 36.29 -47.12 20.51
CA LEU A 34 37.53 -46.52 20.01
C LEU A 34 38.01 -45.28 20.81
N ALA A 35 38.08 -45.39 22.14
CA ALA A 35 38.56 -44.32 23.01
C ALA A 35 40.11 -44.11 22.98
N SER A 36 40.68 -43.37 22.01
CA SER A 36 42.15 -43.14 21.97
C SER A 36 42.72 -41.93 21.18
N ILE A 37 42.22 -40.69 21.34
CA ILE A 37 42.96 -39.47 20.91
C ILE A 37 42.98 -38.37 22.02
N PRO A 38 44.08 -38.23 22.79
CA PRO A 38 44.13 -37.36 23.98
C PRO A 38 44.46 -35.87 23.73
N ASN A 39 44.30 -35.35 22.50
CA ASN A 39 44.81 -34.02 22.13
C ASN A 39 43.80 -32.85 22.12
N LEU A 40 42.49 -33.10 22.14
CA LEU A 40 41.49 -32.02 22.00
C LEU A 40 41.25 -31.23 23.30
N VAL A 41 41.22 -31.91 24.45
CA VAL A 41 40.90 -31.31 25.76
C VAL A 41 42.02 -30.36 26.23
N CYS A 42 43.28 -30.75 26.03
CA CYS A 42 44.44 -29.92 26.34
C CYS A 42 44.45 -28.62 25.52
N LEU A 43 43.98 -28.66 24.26
CA LEU A 43 43.91 -27.49 23.39
C LEU A 43 42.89 -26.46 23.91
N LEU A 44 41.68 -26.90 24.30
CA LEU A 44 40.66 -26.02 24.89
C LEU A 44 41.15 -25.37 26.19
N LEU A 45 41.79 -26.15 27.08
CA LEU A 45 42.32 -25.62 28.35
C LEU A 45 43.43 -24.59 28.13
N PHE A 46 44.34 -24.81 27.17
CA PHE A 46 45.36 -23.83 26.82
C PHE A 46 44.76 -22.52 26.27
N LEU A 47 43.75 -22.61 25.39
CA LEU A 47 43.07 -21.43 24.82
C LEU A 47 42.34 -20.61 25.90
N LEU A 48 41.65 -21.26 26.84
CA LEU A 48 40.98 -20.58 27.95
C LEU A 48 41.96 -19.89 28.91
N VAL A 49 43.07 -20.55 29.25
CA VAL A 49 44.13 -19.95 30.10
C VAL A 49 44.85 -18.81 29.38
N ALA A 50 45.06 -18.91 28.06
CA ALA A 50 45.63 -17.84 27.25
C ALA A 50 44.70 -16.60 27.23
N ALA A 51 43.41 -16.80 26.95
CA ALA A 51 42.42 -15.73 26.94
C ALA A 51 42.32 -15.02 28.30
N TYR A 52 42.32 -15.77 29.41
CA TYR A 52 42.30 -15.21 30.76
C TYR A 52 43.56 -14.39 31.08
N LYS A 53 44.75 -14.88 30.70
CA LYS A 53 46.02 -14.15 30.87
C LYS A 53 46.09 -12.88 29.99
N LEU A 54 45.51 -12.90 28.79
CA LEU A 54 45.41 -11.72 27.92
C LEU A 54 44.50 -10.66 28.55
N ARG A 55 43.29 -11.06 28.99
CA ARG A 55 42.32 -10.17 29.64
C ARG A 55 42.87 -9.56 30.93
N LYS A 56 43.63 -10.32 31.73
CA LYS A 56 44.29 -9.80 32.93
C LYS A 56 45.43 -8.81 32.63
N ARG A 57 46.16 -8.97 31.51
CA ARG A 57 47.23 -8.03 31.10
C ARG A 57 46.69 -6.69 30.58
N MET A 58 45.51 -6.66 29.96
CA MET A 58 44.92 -5.39 29.48
C MET A 58 44.24 -4.56 30.58
N LEU A 59 44.05 -5.11 31.79
CA LEU A 59 43.52 -4.40 32.95
C LEU A 59 44.60 -3.75 33.84
N THR A 60 45.87 -3.80 33.46
CA THR A 60 46.99 -3.23 34.21
C THR A 60 47.92 -2.39 33.31
N ALA A 61 47.41 -1.26 32.83
CA ALA A 61 48.14 -0.34 31.94
C ALA A 61 47.87 1.15 32.25
N THR A 62 47.79 1.52 33.54
CA THR A 62 47.58 2.90 33.99
C THR A 62 48.79 3.77 33.63
N THR A 63 48.62 4.69 32.66
CA THR A 63 49.68 5.62 32.22
C THR A 63 49.34 7.05 32.63
N THR A 64 49.95 7.50 33.72
CA THR A 64 49.87 8.90 34.22
C THR A 64 50.86 9.80 33.48
N PHE A 65 50.39 10.93 32.96
CA PHE A 65 51.21 12.05 32.47
C PHE A 65 50.49 13.39 32.80
N PRO A 66 51.18 14.55 32.83
CA PRO A 66 51.08 15.42 34.00
C PRO A 66 50.37 16.76 33.72
N GLN A 67 50.03 17.47 34.80
CA GLN A 67 49.68 18.89 34.73
C GLN A 67 50.88 19.72 34.27
N LEU A 68 50.63 20.67 33.35
CA LEU A 68 51.58 21.71 32.97
C LEU A 68 50.83 23.05 32.89
N THR A 69 50.85 23.79 33.99
CA THR A 69 50.24 25.13 34.09
C THR A 69 51.09 26.18 33.39
N ARG A 70 50.46 27.05 32.60
CA ARG A 70 51.05 28.35 32.21
C ARG A 70 49.97 29.41 32.03
N GLU A 71 50.01 30.42 32.88
CA GLU A 71 49.16 31.61 32.79
C GLU A 71 49.74 32.62 31.79
N SER A 72 48.88 33.42 31.15
CA SER A 72 48.91 34.89 31.26
C SER A 72 47.86 35.55 30.35
N GLN A 73 46.86 36.20 30.98
CA GLN A 73 46.29 37.56 30.72
C GLN A 73 46.06 38.04 29.25
N SER A 74 45.01 38.82 28.92
CA SER A 74 44.10 39.62 29.75
C SER A 74 42.70 39.79 29.09
N GLY A 75 41.75 40.39 29.81
CA GLY A 75 40.46 40.86 29.27
C GLY A 75 39.24 40.29 30.00
N SER A 76 38.62 41.09 30.89
CA SER A 76 37.55 40.63 31.79
C SER A 76 36.14 41.08 31.36
N VAL A 77 35.24 40.12 31.20
CA VAL A 77 33.83 40.26 31.61
C VAL A 77 33.44 38.98 32.34
N VAL A 78 33.04 39.07 33.61
CA VAL A 78 32.53 37.91 34.36
C VAL A 78 31.12 37.63 33.88
N THR A 79 30.96 36.56 33.10
CA THR A 79 29.66 35.95 32.81
C THR A 79 29.60 34.64 33.60
N SER A 80 28.49 34.35 34.28
CA SER A 80 28.39 33.18 35.16
C SER A 80 28.52 31.86 34.38
N LEU A 81 29.12 30.86 35.02
CA LEU A 81 29.38 29.53 34.46
C LEU A 81 28.12 28.63 34.43
N GLU A 82 26.94 29.24 34.28
CA GLU A 82 25.61 28.64 34.41
C GLU A 82 24.87 28.56 33.05
N GLN A 83 25.52 27.98 32.03
CA GLN A 83 24.89 27.74 30.72
C GLN A 83 25.08 26.31 30.17
N PHE A 84 25.39 25.34 31.05
CA PHE A 84 25.49 23.91 30.69
C PHE A 84 24.24 23.10 31.04
N SER A 85 23.33 22.96 30.07
CA SER A 85 22.22 22.00 30.04
C SER A 85 21.24 21.97 31.23
N CYS A 86 20.42 23.02 31.39
CA CYS A 86 19.07 22.86 31.96
C CYS A 86 18.03 22.72 30.85
N ASN A 87 17.02 21.89 31.12
CA ASN A 87 15.79 21.82 30.34
C ASN A 87 14.97 23.12 30.55
N PRO A 88 13.91 23.38 29.76
CA PRO A 88 12.97 24.44 30.11
C PRO A 88 12.21 24.11 31.40
N ASP A 89 12.64 24.64 32.55
CA ASP A 89 12.10 24.27 33.88
C ASP A 89 10.83 25.05 34.31
N THR A 90 10.04 25.54 33.35
CA THR A 90 8.76 26.23 33.64
C THR A 90 7.73 25.25 34.27
N PRO A 91 6.75 25.71 35.07
CA PRO A 91 5.75 24.83 35.67
C PRO A 91 5.00 23.92 34.68
N ARG A 92 4.67 24.44 33.48
CA ARG A 92 4.02 23.66 32.41
C ARG A 92 4.91 22.52 31.90
N HIS A 93 6.20 22.79 31.71
CA HIS A 93 7.19 21.81 31.28
C HIS A 93 7.47 20.76 32.38
N VAL A 94 7.53 21.15 33.65
CA VAL A 94 7.71 20.23 34.78
C VAL A 94 6.53 19.25 34.88
N GLU A 95 5.29 19.74 34.78
CA GLU A 95 4.11 18.85 34.77
C GLU A 95 4.04 17.97 33.51
N ALA A 96 4.42 18.50 32.33
CA ALA A 96 4.51 17.71 31.10
C ALA A 96 5.56 16.58 31.23
N LYS A 97 6.76 16.87 31.75
CA LYS A 97 7.82 15.87 32.00
C LYS A 97 7.38 14.83 33.04
N LYS A 98 6.69 15.24 34.10
CA LYS A 98 6.12 14.35 35.11
C LYS A 98 5.03 13.42 34.55
N LYS A 99 4.14 13.92 33.66
CA LYS A 99 3.19 13.08 32.92
C LYS A 99 3.90 12.09 31.99
N LEU A 100 4.90 12.57 31.24
CA LEU A 100 5.71 11.76 30.34
C LEU A 100 6.43 10.64 31.08
N ASP A 101 7.13 10.94 32.18
CA ASP A 101 7.86 9.96 32.99
C ASP A 101 6.92 8.90 33.59
N LYS A 102 5.71 9.29 34.01
CA LYS A 102 4.67 8.33 34.43
C LYS A 102 4.26 7.37 33.30
N SER A 103 4.17 7.86 32.05
CA SER A 103 3.84 7.04 30.87
C SER A 103 5.02 6.22 30.31
N MET A 104 6.25 6.63 30.62
CA MET A 104 7.48 5.95 30.21
C MET A 104 7.91 4.85 31.20
N ALA A 105 7.39 4.83 32.43
CA ALA A 105 7.70 3.80 33.41
C ALA A 105 7.37 2.39 32.88
N ILE A 106 8.26 1.42 33.12
CA ILE A 106 8.15 0.04 32.59
C ILE A 106 6.85 -0.66 33.06
N GLY A 107 6.35 -0.34 34.25
CA GLY A 107 5.07 -0.83 34.76
C GLY A 107 3.82 -0.04 34.34
N TRP A 108 3.93 0.87 33.37
CA TRP A 108 2.78 1.62 32.84
C TRP A 108 2.08 0.83 31.73
N GLY A 109 0.99 0.16 32.07
CA GLY A 109 0.26 -0.70 31.13
C GLY A 109 1.04 -1.94 30.72
N ASN A 110 0.79 -2.44 29.50
CA ASN A 110 1.45 -3.64 28.98
C ASN A 110 2.78 -3.29 28.31
N TRP A 111 3.84 -4.04 28.61
CA TRP A 111 5.14 -3.92 27.94
C TRP A 111 5.12 -4.65 26.59
N ASN A 112 4.59 -3.98 25.56
CA ASN A 112 4.55 -4.45 24.17
C ASN A 112 5.05 -3.34 23.21
N ALA A 113 4.93 -3.56 21.90
CA ALA A 113 5.43 -2.64 20.87
C ALA A 113 4.72 -1.26 20.85
N GLN A 114 3.59 -1.14 21.54
CA GLN A 114 2.78 0.07 21.66
C GLN A 114 3.24 0.94 22.85
N HIS A 115 3.89 0.33 23.85
CA HIS A 115 4.40 1.00 25.05
C HIS A 115 5.33 2.18 24.70
N PRO A 116 5.16 3.38 25.30
CA PRO A 116 5.95 4.56 24.94
C PRO A 116 7.47 4.34 25.01
N ARG A 117 7.97 3.65 26.05
CA ARG A 117 9.41 3.38 26.22
C ARG A 117 9.92 2.32 25.23
N HIS A 118 9.09 1.33 24.83
CA HIS A 118 9.45 0.41 23.75
C HIS A 118 9.58 1.13 22.41
N ARG A 119 8.62 2.00 22.06
CA ARG A 119 8.66 2.82 20.85
C ARG A 119 9.85 3.80 20.85
N LEU A 120 10.23 4.30 22.02
CA LEU A 120 11.45 5.10 22.20
C LEU A 120 12.72 4.28 21.96
N LEU A 121 12.83 3.08 22.53
CA LEU A 121 13.97 2.18 22.32
C LEU A 121 14.09 1.75 20.83
N ASP A 122 12.97 1.60 20.12
CA ASP A 122 12.95 1.38 18.67
C ASP A 122 13.41 2.61 17.86
N ALA A 123 13.07 3.82 18.31
CA ALA A 123 13.58 5.05 17.72
C ALA A 123 15.10 5.18 17.92
N LEU A 124 15.58 4.94 19.14
CA LEU A 124 17.01 4.94 19.46
C LEU A 124 17.79 3.88 18.66
N TYR A 125 17.25 2.67 18.51
CA TYR A 125 17.84 1.62 17.66
C TYR A 125 17.92 2.05 16.18
N GLY A 126 16.86 2.70 15.67
CA GLY A 126 16.83 3.32 14.34
C GLY A 126 18.01 4.26 14.11
N TYR A 127 18.13 5.30 14.95
CA TYR A 127 19.20 6.29 14.83
C TYR A 127 20.60 5.69 15.05
N ARG A 128 20.77 4.79 16.03
CA ARG A 128 22.04 4.07 16.29
C ARG A 128 22.53 3.24 15.09
N ARG A 129 21.67 2.95 14.12
CA ARG A 129 21.99 2.15 12.93
C ARG A 129 21.80 2.89 11.60
N TYR A 130 21.56 4.20 11.59
CA TYR A 130 21.30 4.97 10.35
C TYR A 130 22.30 4.64 9.22
N HIS A 131 23.62 4.69 9.47
CA HIS A 131 24.64 4.36 8.46
C HIS A 131 24.50 2.93 7.91
N GLU A 132 24.31 1.93 8.78
CA GLU A 132 24.10 0.53 8.40
C GLU A 132 22.86 0.36 7.50
N ARG A 133 21.76 1.06 7.84
CA ARG A 133 20.47 0.94 7.13
C ARG A 133 20.44 1.71 5.81
N GLN A 134 21.14 2.84 5.69
CA GLN A 134 21.28 3.56 4.42
C GLN A 134 22.34 2.94 3.50
N LYS A 135 23.49 2.50 4.05
CA LYS A 135 24.60 1.92 3.26
C LYS A 135 24.16 0.72 2.42
N ALA A 136 23.22 -0.08 2.91
CA ALA A 136 22.65 -1.20 2.16
C ALA A 136 22.11 -0.80 0.76
N GLU A 137 21.65 0.44 0.58
CA GLU A 137 21.22 0.96 -0.73
C GLU A 137 22.41 1.29 -1.64
N VAL A 138 23.46 1.89 -1.07
CA VAL A 138 24.72 2.23 -1.77
C VAL A 138 25.42 0.95 -2.23
N ASP A 139 25.46 -0.08 -1.38
CA ASP A 139 26.04 -1.38 -1.68
C ASP A 139 25.23 -2.13 -2.76
N ARG A 140 23.90 -1.95 -2.77
CA ARG A 140 23.03 -2.43 -3.86
C ARG A 140 23.34 -1.73 -5.18
N PHE A 141 23.53 -0.42 -5.19
CA PHE A 141 23.92 0.33 -6.39
C PHE A 141 25.32 -0.06 -6.89
N GLU A 142 26.29 -0.29 -5.99
CA GLU A 142 27.63 -0.77 -6.35
C GLU A 142 27.58 -2.22 -6.89
N GLY A 143 26.71 -3.07 -6.34
CA GLY A 143 26.39 -4.39 -6.87
C GLY A 143 25.86 -4.32 -8.31
N LEU A 144 24.79 -3.55 -8.53
CA LEU A 144 24.16 -3.39 -9.84
C LEU A 144 25.09 -2.78 -10.90
N TYR A 145 25.98 -1.87 -10.51
CA TYR A 145 26.96 -1.26 -11.42
C TYR A 145 27.87 -2.30 -12.10
N LYS A 146 28.08 -3.47 -11.48
CA LYS A 146 28.86 -4.57 -12.07
C LYS A 146 28.23 -5.17 -13.32
N HIS A 147 26.93 -4.97 -13.55
CA HIS A 147 26.21 -5.42 -14.74
C HIS A 147 26.33 -4.47 -15.95
N ALA A 148 26.79 -3.22 -15.76
CA ALA A 148 27.11 -2.35 -16.87
C ALA A 148 28.26 -2.93 -17.72
N SER A 149 28.23 -2.72 -19.04
CA SER A 149 29.23 -3.28 -19.95
C SER A 149 30.63 -2.73 -19.67
N ARG A 150 31.69 -3.45 -20.08
CA ARG A 150 33.08 -2.99 -19.88
C ARG A 150 33.33 -1.62 -20.52
N ALA A 151 32.73 -1.35 -21.68
CA ALA A 151 32.81 -0.05 -22.35
C ALA A 151 32.05 1.04 -21.59
N GLN A 152 30.83 0.76 -21.12
CA GLN A 152 30.03 1.70 -20.31
C GLN A 152 30.74 2.07 -19.01
N ARG A 153 31.30 1.08 -18.29
CA ARG A 153 32.09 1.33 -17.07
C ARG A 153 33.36 2.12 -17.36
N SER A 154 34.11 1.79 -18.43
CA SER A 154 35.30 2.55 -18.79
C SER A 154 34.98 4.02 -19.10
N LEU A 155 33.83 4.29 -19.73
CA LEU A 155 33.36 5.66 -19.99
C LEU A 155 32.96 6.37 -18.69
N LEU A 156 32.20 5.70 -17.81
CA LEU A 156 31.72 6.26 -16.54
C LEU A 156 32.84 6.51 -15.52
N GLU A 157 33.86 5.66 -15.45
CA GLU A 157 35.04 5.94 -14.63
C GLU A 157 35.87 7.09 -15.19
N HIS A 158 36.08 7.14 -16.52
CA HIS A 158 36.89 8.19 -17.14
C HIS A 158 36.22 9.58 -17.07
N GLN A 159 34.91 9.67 -17.34
CA GLN A 159 34.18 10.95 -17.41
C GLN A 159 33.71 11.46 -16.04
N VAL A 160 33.22 10.57 -15.16
CA VAL A 160 32.58 10.99 -13.88
C VAL A 160 33.12 10.25 -12.66
N ASN A 161 34.14 9.38 -12.79
CA ASN A 161 34.71 8.59 -11.69
C ASN A 161 33.63 7.86 -10.87
N TYR A 162 32.67 7.21 -11.56
CA TYR A 162 31.44 6.71 -10.94
C TYR A 162 31.66 5.83 -9.71
N SER A 163 32.67 4.95 -9.70
CA SER A 163 33.06 4.16 -8.54
C SER A 163 33.34 5.00 -7.28
N LYS A 164 34.00 6.15 -7.42
CA LYS A 164 34.33 7.06 -6.30
C LYS A 164 33.09 7.72 -5.70
N LYS A 165 31.94 7.72 -6.39
CA LYS A 165 30.67 8.19 -5.84
C LYS A 165 30.21 7.34 -4.65
N PHE A 166 30.35 6.02 -4.72
CA PHE A 166 29.98 5.11 -3.63
C PHE A 166 30.75 5.42 -2.36
N THR A 167 32.08 5.47 -2.44
CA THR A 167 32.96 5.80 -1.29
C THR A 167 32.66 7.18 -0.72
N ARG A 168 32.39 8.18 -1.58
CA ARG A 168 32.07 9.55 -1.16
C ARG A 168 30.75 9.60 -0.38
N ILE A 169 29.72 8.92 -0.87
CA ILE A 169 28.40 8.87 -0.21
C ILE A 169 28.47 8.08 1.10
N ASP A 170 29.18 6.96 1.11
CA ASP A 170 29.46 6.18 2.34
C ASP A 170 30.19 7.00 3.42
N THR A 171 31.09 7.92 3.02
CA THR A 171 31.70 8.90 3.94
C THR A 171 30.70 9.94 4.47
N LEU A 172 29.77 10.42 3.65
CA LEU A 172 28.77 11.40 4.09
C LEU A 172 27.68 10.77 4.96
N LEU A 173 27.31 9.51 4.69
CA LEU A 173 26.42 8.71 5.55
C LEU A 173 27.02 8.51 6.95
N ARG A 174 28.35 8.37 7.08
CA ARG A 174 29.02 8.34 8.40
C ARG A 174 28.95 9.68 9.13
N LYS A 175 29.03 10.82 8.43
CA LYS A 175 28.79 12.14 9.06
C LYS A 175 27.35 12.33 9.54
N ASN A 176 26.38 11.80 8.79
CA ASN A 176 25.00 11.79 9.25
C ASN A 176 24.81 10.85 10.47
N GLN A 177 25.58 9.76 10.58
CA GLN A 177 25.60 8.91 11.79
C GLN A 177 26.17 9.64 13.01
N GLU A 178 27.22 10.45 12.86
CA GLU A 178 27.77 11.28 13.95
C GLU A 178 26.68 12.17 14.59
N LEU A 179 25.81 12.76 13.76
CA LEU A 179 24.62 13.48 14.24
C LEU A 179 23.59 12.53 14.88
N CYS A 180 23.31 11.38 14.27
CA CYS A 180 22.35 10.41 14.82
C CYS A 180 22.77 9.90 16.20
N ASP A 181 24.06 9.68 16.44
CA ASP A 181 24.60 9.29 17.73
C ASP A 181 24.51 10.41 18.76
N ALA A 182 24.66 11.67 18.36
CA ALA A 182 24.43 12.83 19.23
C ALA A 182 22.95 12.99 19.62
N ILE A 183 22.02 12.72 18.70
CA ILE A 183 20.56 12.67 18.97
C ILE A 183 20.25 11.55 19.98
N VAL A 184 20.81 10.36 19.78
CA VAL A 184 20.65 9.21 20.69
C VAL A 184 21.19 9.54 22.08
N GLN A 185 22.41 10.10 22.20
CA GLN A 185 23.00 10.48 23.49
C GLN A 185 22.14 11.51 24.24
N ASN A 186 21.64 12.54 23.54
CA ASN A 186 20.77 13.55 24.13
C ASN A 186 19.44 12.95 24.63
N ALA A 187 18.82 12.08 23.83
CA ALA A 187 17.59 11.40 24.21
C ALA A 187 17.81 10.45 25.40
N MET A 188 18.87 9.62 25.39
CA MET A 188 19.20 8.74 26.52
C MET A 188 19.34 9.52 27.84
N LYS A 189 19.98 10.70 27.80
CA LYS A 189 20.07 11.62 28.96
C LYS A 189 18.70 12.16 29.38
N PHE A 190 17.81 12.50 28.45
CA PHE A 190 16.50 13.11 28.75
C PHE A 190 15.45 12.13 29.30
N TYR A 191 15.34 10.93 28.71
CA TYR A 191 14.35 9.91 29.11
C TYR A 191 14.90 8.91 30.15
N GLY A 192 16.16 9.05 30.57
CA GLY A 192 16.82 8.14 31.51
C GLY A 192 16.92 6.73 30.97
N ILE A 193 17.47 6.57 29.76
CA ILE A 193 17.79 5.27 29.15
C ILE A 193 19.28 4.99 29.38
N ASP A 194 19.61 3.86 29.98
CA ASP A 194 21.01 3.42 30.07
C ASP A 194 21.44 2.60 28.83
N GLU A 195 22.75 2.50 28.61
CA GLU A 195 23.30 1.78 27.46
C GLU A 195 23.01 0.27 27.51
N GLU A 196 22.82 -0.30 28.71
CA GLU A 196 22.51 -1.73 28.86
C GLU A 196 21.07 -2.03 28.45
N GLU A 197 20.10 -1.17 28.79
CA GLU A 197 18.71 -1.26 28.35
C GLU A 197 18.61 -1.16 26.83
N LEU A 198 19.24 -0.15 26.23
CA LEU A 198 19.24 0.00 24.78
C LEU A 198 19.95 -1.19 24.10
N GLN A 199 21.10 -1.64 24.60
CA GLN A 199 21.79 -2.79 24.02
C GLN A 199 21.02 -4.12 24.24
N ARG A 200 20.31 -4.30 25.36
CA ARG A 200 19.40 -5.44 25.58
C ARG A 200 18.26 -5.43 24.55
N HIS A 201 17.65 -4.27 24.31
CA HIS A 201 16.59 -4.10 23.30
C HIS A 201 17.09 -4.38 21.88
N ILE A 202 18.25 -3.83 21.51
CA ILE A 202 18.91 -4.07 20.22
C ILE A 202 19.21 -5.56 20.01
N SER A 203 19.78 -6.22 21.02
CA SER A 203 20.08 -7.66 20.95
C SER A 203 18.82 -8.52 20.81
N ALA A 204 17.72 -8.14 21.47
CA ALA A 204 16.43 -8.83 21.35
C ALA A 204 15.74 -8.59 19.98
N ALA A 205 15.87 -7.39 19.42
CA ALA A 205 15.43 -7.10 18.05
C ALA A 205 16.23 -7.94 17.04
N GLN A 206 17.56 -7.96 17.15
CA GLN A 206 18.42 -8.72 16.25
C GLN A 206 18.23 -10.23 16.35
N SER A 207 18.03 -10.79 17.55
CA SER A 207 17.76 -12.23 17.72
C SER A 207 16.38 -12.67 17.21
N SER A 208 15.42 -11.74 17.15
CA SER A 208 14.11 -11.96 16.50
C SER A 208 14.09 -11.60 15.00
N GLY A 209 15.27 -11.32 14.40
CA GLY A 209 15.40 -10.97 12.98
C GLY A 209 14.89 -9.58 12.61
N ARG A 210 14.50 -8.76 13.59
CA ARG A 210 13.93 -7.43 13.40
C ARG A 210 15.04 -6.39 13.20
N LEU A 211 15.11 -5.85 11.99
CA LEU A 211 16.07 -4.80 11.62
C LEU A 211 15.63 -3.43 12.16
N ALA A 212 16.60 -2.54 12.36
CA ALA A 212 16.35 -1.13 12.68
C ALA A 212 15.54 -0.43 11.56
N ASP A 213 14.67 0.50 11.96
CA ASP A 213 13.86 1.29 11.01
C ASP A 213 14.76 2.24 10.20
N LYS A 214 14.64 2.15 8.88
CA LYS A 214 15.31 2.99 7.87
C LYS A 214 14.51 4.25 7.55
N ILE A 215 13.18 4.12 7.49
CA ILE A 215 12.25 5.10 6.93
C ILE A 215 11.96 6.19 7.95
N SER A 216 11.59 5.83 9.18
CA SER A 216 11.17 6.81 10.20
C SER A 216 12.32 7.75 10.59
N VAL A 217 13.55 7.23 10.69
CA VAL A 217 14.77 8.03 10.89
C VAL A 217 14.99 8.98 9.69
N SER A 218 14.87 8.47 8.46
CA SER A 218 14.98 9.28 7.24
C SER A 218 13.94 10.42 7.21
N GLN A 219 12.70 10.17 7.64
CA GLN A 219 11.65 11.18 7.66
C GLN A 219 11.87 12.24 8.75
N ALA A 220 12.37 11.86 9.93
CA ALA A 220 12.71 12.83 10.98
C ALA A 220 13.92 13.70 10.60
N LEU A 221 14.96 13.12 9.98
CA LEU A 221 16.05 13.90 9.39
C LEU A 221 15.58 14.81 8.25
N LYS A 222 14.56 14.41 7.48
CA LYS A 222 13.93 15.28 6.47
C LYS A 222 13.21 16.49 7.08
N HIS A 223 12.55 16.30 8.22
CA HIS A 223 11.86 17.39 8.90
C HIS A 223 12.84 18.45 9.45
N TYR A 224 14.11 18.13 9.73
CA TYR A 224 15.10 19.18 10.06
C TYR A 224 15.24 20.21 8.93
N VAL A 225 15.14 19.80 7.65
CA VAL A 225 15.18 20.75 6.52
C VAL A 225 13.93 21.60 6.49
N ARG A 226 12.74 20.97 6.45
CA ARG A 226 11.45 21.68 6.40
C ARG A 226 11.29 22.65 7.57
N ASP A 227 11.59 22.22 8.78
CA ASP A 227 11.29 22.95 10.01
C ASP A 227 12.45 23.84 10.50
N TRP A 228 13.71 23.52 10.19
CA TRP A 228 14.88 24.12 10.87
C TRP A 228 16.14 24.39 10.01
N THR A 229 16.06 24.35 8.67
CA THR A 229 17.09 24.97 7.80
C THR A 229 16.51 26.14 6.99
N GLU A 230 17.41 26.95 6.41
CA GLU A 230 17.06 28.07 5.52
C GLU A 230 16.34 27.58 4.24
N GLU A 231 16.76 26.45 3.65
CA GLU A 231 16.05 25.83 2.51
C GLU A 231 14.56 25.56 2.79
N GLY A 232 14.22 25.16 4.02
CA GLY A 232 12.84 24.90 4.42
C GLY A 232 11.94 26.15 4.41
N GLU A 233 12.49 27.38 4.37
CA GLU A 233 11.66 28.58 4.20
C GLU A 233 10.81 28.48 2.92
N SER A 234 11.31 27.84 1.87
CA SER A 234 10.54 27.61 0.63
C SER A 234 9.33 26.66 0.75
N GLU A 235 9.22 25.91 1.86
CA GLU A 235 8.01 25.12 2.21
C GLU A 235 7.18 25.79 3.32
N ARG A 236 7.80 26.56 4.22
CA ARG A 236 7.14 27.22 5.36
C ARG A 236 6.48 28.56 5.02
N LYS A 237 7.10 29.38 4.16
CA LYS A 237 6.88 30.84 4.11
C LYS A 237 5.43 31.25 3.89
N GLU A 238 4.78 30.68 2.89
CA GLU A 238 3.43 31.07 2.48
C GLU A 238 2.38 30.45 3.41
N THR A 239 2.52 29.17 3.71
CA THR A 239 1.60 28.42 4.59
C THR A 239 1.62 28.95 6.03
N PHE A 240 2.80 29.21 6.59
CA PHE A 240 2.92 29.72 7.96
C PHE A 240 2.49 31.19 8.03
N ALA A 241 2.70 31.99 6.98
CA ALA A 241 2.18 33.36 6.94
C ALA A 241 0.64 33.39 6.96
N CYS A 242 -0.03 32.52 6.21
CA CYS A 242 -1.50 32.38 6.27
C CYS A 242 -1.97 32.00 7.70
N LEU A 243 -1.35 30.98 8.31
CA LEU A 243 -1.71 30.55 9.67
C LEU A 243 -1.45 31.65 10.71
N VAL A 244 -0.27 32.28 10.71
CA VAL A 244 0.10 33.37 11.63
C VAL A 244 -0.83 34.58 11.47
N LYS A 245 -1.15 34.98 10.23
CA LYS A 245 -2.06 36.11 9.96
C LYS A 245 -3.47 35.81 10.46
N THR A 246 -3.95 34.57 10.28
CA THR A 246 -5.24 34.11 10.81
C THR A 246 -5.26 34.18 12.33
N LEU A 247 -4.21 33.71 13.01
CA LEU A 247 -4.09 33.80 14.48
C LEU A 247 -4.06 35.26 14.99
N GLN A 248 -3.38 36.15 14.27
CA GLN A 248 -3.36 37.60 14.58
C GLN A 248 -4.73 38.25 14.36
N GLY A 249 -5.49 37.82 13.35
CA GLY A 249 -6.84 38.34 13.07
C GLY A 249 -7.90 37.86 14.05
N LEU A 250 -7.86 36.59 14.47
CA LEU A 250 -8.78 36.02 15.46
C LEU A 250 -8.54 36.56 16.88
N PHE A 251 -7.28 36.80 17.24
CA PHE A 251 -6.88 37.29 18.56
C PHE A 251 -6.02 38.56 18.42
N PRO A 252 -6.57 39.71 18.01
CA PRO A 252 -5.80 40.92 17.76
C PRO A 252 -5.30 41.59 19.04
N MET A 253 -6.12 41.54 20.09
CA MET A 253 -5.77 41.92 21.47
C MET A 253 -5.41 40.65 22.22
N ARG A 254 -4.16 40.54 22.68
CA ARG A 254 -3.67 39.44 23.52
C ARG A 254 -2.94 40.02 24.73
N ASP A 255 -2.95 39.25 25.81
CA ASP A 255 -2.35 39.58 27.09
C ASP A 255 -1.37 38.48 27.48
N ASP A 256 -0.22 38.84 28.06
CA ASP A 256 0.78 37.90 28.54
C ASP A 256 0.47 37.42 29.97
N GLU A 257 -0.38 38.12 30.74
CA GLU A 257 -0.90 37.61 32.03
C GLU A 257 -1.99 36.54 31.81
N ASN A 258 -2.84 36.72 30.79
CA ASN A 258 -3.94 35.81 30.42
C ASN A 258 -3.79 35.26 28.98
N PRO A 259 -2.74 34.48 28.69
CA PRO A 259 -2.40 34.06 27.33
C PRO A 259 -3.39 33.06 26.72
N VAL A 260 -3.63 33.20 25.41
CA VAL A 260 -4.55 32.38 24.60
C VAL A 260 -3.99 30.96 24.46
N LYS A 261 -4.73 29.93 24.91
CA LYS A 261 -4.24 28.54 24.91
C LYS A 261 -4.39 27.89 23.54
N ILE A 262 -3.25 27.59 22.92
CA ILE A 262 -3.18 27.02 21.57
C ILE A 262 -2.56 25.63 21.57
N LEU A 263 -3.23 24.69 20.91
CA LEU A 263 -2.72 23.33 20.67
C LEU A 263 -2.37 23.14 19.19
N VAL A 264 -1.19 22.57 18.92
CA VAL A 264 -0.74 22.19 17.57
C VAL A 264 -0.47 20.67 17.53
N PRO A 265 -1.45 19.83 17.11
CA PRO A 265 -1.26 18.40 16.88
C PRO A 265 -0.41 18.12 15.62
N GLY A 266 0.23 16.95 15.56
CA GLY A 266 1.04 16.54 14.40
C GLY A 266 2.26 17.43 14.15
N SER A 267 2.85 17.96 15.23
CA SER A 267 3.75 19.10 15.15
C SER A 267 5.11 18.83 14.48
N GLY A 268 5.50 17.57 14.24
CA GLY A 268 6.78 17.23 13.61
C GLY A 268 7.95 17.66 14.49
N LEU A 269 8.76 18.63 14.04
CA LEU A 269 9.81 19.23 14.86
C LEU A 269 9.39 20.61 15.43
N GLY A 270 8.09 20.86 15.55
CA GLY A 270 7.53 21.92 16.40
C GLY A 270 7.72 23.35 15.92
N ARG A 271 8.36 23.60 14.75
CA ARG A 271 8.68 24.96 14.27
C ARG A 271 7.48 25.89 14.22
N LEU A 272 6.34 25.41 13.72
CA LEU A 272 5.10 26.21 13.69
C LEU A 272 4.70 26.70 15.09
N GLY A 273 4.83 25.86 16.13
CA GLY A 273 4.59 26.24 17.51
C GLY A 273 5.53 27.34 18.01
N HIS A 274 6.81 27.30 17.63
CA HIS A 274 7.78 28.36 17.95
C HIS A 274 7.50 29.65 17.17
N ASP A 275 7.10 29.56 15.90
CA ASP A 275 6.76 30.72 15.08
C ASP A 275 5.48 31.40 15.59
N ILE A 276 4.51 30.63 16.13
CA ILE A 276 3.33 31.12 16.87
C ILE A 276 3.74 31.74 18.23
N ALA A 277 4.62 31.09 19.00
CA ALA A 277 5.02 31.59 20.32
C ALA A 277 5.72 32.96 20.26
N ARG A 278 6.44 33.25 19.17
CA ARG A 278 7.06 34.57 18.93
C ARG A 278 6.07 35.71 18.67
N LEU A 279 4.77 35.44 18.56
CA LEU A 279 3.73 36.47 18.41
C LEU A 279 3.33 37.13 19.74
N GLY A 280 3.71 36.58 20.89
CA GLY A 280 3.29 37.05 22.23
C GLY A 280 1.83 36.72 22.56
N GLY A 281 1.49 36.65 23.85
CA GLY A 281 0.13 36.39 24.34
C GLY A 281 -0.47 35.02 23.98
N PHE A 282 0.36 34.01 23.66
CA PHE A 282 -0.06 32.63 23.35
C PHE A 282 0.58 31.61 24.30
N GLU A 283 -0.25 30.76 24.93
CA GLU A 283 0.20 29.64 25.75
C GLU A 283 0.31 28.37 24.87
N VAL A 284 1.46 28.19 24.21
CA VAL A 284 1.61 27.12 23.19
C VAL A 284 1.81 25.73 23.80
N THR A 285 1.03 24.76 23.35
CA THR A 285 1.30 23.32 23.41
C THR A 285 1.48 22.76 22.00
N VAL A 286 2.56 22.02 21.76
CA VAL A 286 2.71 21.18 20.56
C VAL A 286 2.53 19.71 20.95
N ASN A 287 2.01 18.89 20.04
CA ASN A 287 1.85 17.45 20.26
C ASN A 287 2.44 16.65 19.10
N GLU A 288 3.09 15.54 19.44
CA GLU A 288 3.66 14.59 18.51
C GLU A 288 3.66 13.18 19.14
N TRP A 289 3.39 12.16 18.32
CA TRP A 289 3.26 10.76 18.72
C TRP A 289 4.50 9.93 18.35
N SER A 290 5.18 10.33 17.27
CA SER A 290 6.33 9.63 16.71
C SER A 290 7.57 9.86 17.57
N MET A 291 8.06 8.80 18.21
CA MET A 291 9.29 8.86 19.01
C MET A 291 10.51 9.29 18.18
N TYR A 292 10.53 9.03 16.86
CA TYR A 292 11.56 9.51 15.94
C TYR A 292 11.56 11.04 15.82
N MET A 293 10.38 11.67 15.77
CA MET A 293 10.25 13.13 15.77
C MET A 293 10.56 13.71 17.15
N ASN A 294 10.07 13.11 18.23
CA ASN A 294 10.29 13.58 19.59
C ASN A 294 11.78 13.64 19.94
N ILE A 295 12.56 12.59 19.68
CA ILE A 295 14.01 12.62 19.99
C ILE A 295 14.78 13.63 19.14
N ALA A 296 14.35 13.86 17.89
CA ALA A 296 14.91 14.90 17.03
C ALA A 296 14.56 16.31 17.52
N TYR A 297 13.33 16.55 17.99
CA TYR A 297 12.92 17.83 18.61
C TYR A 297 13.66 18.10 19.92
N ARG A 298 13.72 17.11 20.83
CA ARG A 298 14.47 17.20 22.09
C ARG A 298 15.97 17.50 21.87
N PHE A 299 16.52 17.13 20.71
CA PHE A 299 17.88 17.52 20.33
C PHE A 299 18.01 19.03 20.06
N ILE A 300 17.06 19.66 19.35
CA ILE A 300 17.05 21.13 19.13
C ILE A 300 16.73 21.88 20.44
N GLU A 301 15.83 21.33 21.26
CA GLU A 301 15.47 21.88 22.57
C GLU A 301 16.67 21.93 23.54
N ALA A 302 17.65 21.04 23.37
CA ALA A 302 18.95 21.09 24.03
C ALA A 302 19.98 21.96 23.28
N ASN A 303 19.97 21.97 21.94
CA ASN A 303 20.94 22.64 21.07
C ASN A 303 20.35 23.90 20.41
N ARG A 304 20.02 24.89 21.25
CA ARG A 304 19.19 26.06 20.89
C ARG A 304 19.86 27.11 19.99
N ALA A 305 21.18 27.06 19.86
CA ALA A 305 21.95 28.10 19.19
C ALA A 305 22.01 27.90 17.66
N GLN A 306 21.83 29.01 16.93
CA GLN A 306 21.69 29.02 15.47
C GLN A 306 22.90 28.38 14.75
N ASN A 307 22.62 27.61 13.70
CA ASN A 307 23.60 27.00 12.79
C ASN A 307 24.73 26.17 13.47
N THR A 308 24.47 25.63 14.67
CA THR A 308 25.45 24.84 15.43
C THR A 308 25.64 23.41 14.92
N HIS A 309 24.62 22.83 14.29
CA HIS A 309 24.64 21.46 13.76
C HIS A 309 24.56 21.44 12.24
N SER A 310 25.04 20.36 11.62
CA SER A 310 24.99 20.24 10.15
C SER A 310 25.02 18.80 9.67
N PHE A 311 24.36 18.53 8.53
CA PHE A 311 24.20 17.21 7.95
C PHE A 311 24.04 17.27 6.42
N HIS A 312 23.98 16.12 5.78
CA HIS A 312 23.82 15.97 4.32
C HIS A 312 22.47 15.30 4.01
N PRO A 313 21.38 16.07 3.80
CA PRO A 313 20.01 15.51 3.82
C PRO A 313 19.62 14.69 2.59
N PHE A 314 20.35 14.85 1.48
CA PHE A 314 19.90 14.43 0.15
C PHE A 314 20.67 13.23 -0.44
N ILE A 315 21.62 12.68 0.32
CA ILE A 315 22.48 11.57 -0.15
C ILE A 315 21.77 10.20 -0.19
N ASP A 316 20.63 10.09 0.49
CA ASP A 316 19.83 8.86 0.66
C ASP A 316 19.00 8.48 -0.58
N GLY A 317 18.86 9.40 -1.55
CA GLY A 317 18.14 9.16 -2.80
C GLY A 317 18.87 9.80 -3.99
N TRP A 318 19.19 9.03 -5.02
CA TRP A 318 20.03 9.50 -6.13
C TRP A 318 19.26 10.08 -7.32
N SER A 319 17.93 10.18 -7.22
CA SER A 319 17.04 10.67 -8.29
C SER A 319 16.75 12.17 -8.16
N HIS A 320 16.32 12.79 -9.26
CA HIS A 320 15.90 14.21 -9.34
C HIS A 320 16.98 15.27 -9.02
N HIS A 321 18.26 14.92 -8.90
CA HIS A 321 19.33 15.90 -8.73
C HIS A 321 19.85 16.44 -10.06
N ALA A 322 19.90 17.77 -10.19
CA ALA A 322 20.47 18.45 -11.37
C ALA A 322 22.01 18.36 -11.41
N THR A 323 22.67 18.30 -10.26
CA THR A 323 24.13 18.17 -10.12
C THR A 323 24.49 17.26 -8.96
N GLU A 324 25.70 16.69 -8.96
CA GLU A 324 26.21 15.97 -7.79
C GLU A 324 26.36 16.91 -6.57
N SER A 325 26.72 18.17 -6.80
CA SER A 325 26.82 19.19 -5.75
C SER A 325 25.49 19.47 -5.05
N ASP A 326 24.35 19.32 -5.73
CA ASP A 326 23.02 19.42 -5.11
C ASP A 326 22.73 18.25 -4.17
N MET A 327 23.05 17.03 -4.62
CA MET A 327 22.83 15.78 -3.88
C MET A 327 23.73 15.67 -2.63
N ILE A 328 24.96 16.17 -2.68
CA ILE A 328 25.93 16.08 -1.57
C ILE A 328 25.97 17.34 -0.68
N ARG A 329 25.13 18.35 -0.90
CA ARG A 329 25.19 19.61 -0.14
C ARG A 329 25.01 19.39 1.37
N LYS A 330 25.75 20.17 2.16
CA LYS A 330 25.64 20.21 3.62
C LYS A 330 24.71 21.34 4.01
N LEU A 331 23.70 21.07 4.85
CA LEU A 331 22.85 22.10 5.44
C LEU A 331 23.18 22.29 6.93
N THR A 332 22.92 23.48 7.47
CA THR A 332 23.08 23.83 8.89
C THR A 332 21.73 24.05 9.57
N PHE A 333 21.64 23.72 10.86
CA PHE A 333 20.45 23.91 11.67
C PHE A 333 20.82 24.14 13.15
N PRO A 334 19.91 24.72 13.96
CA PRO A 334 18.68 25.39 13.56
C PRO A 334 18.96 26.72 12.83
N ASP A 335 18.17 27.05 11.81
CA ASP A 335 18.23 28.32 11.05
C ASP A 335 17.89 29.56 11.90
N THR A 336 17.26 29.37 13.06
CA THR A 336 16.89 30.42 14.01
C THR A 336 17.10 29.94 15.44
N ALA A 337 17.38 30.85 16.37
CA ALA A 337 17.56 30.50 17.78
C ALA A 337 16.22 30.03 18.40
N LEU A 338 16.28 28.97 19.21
CA LEU A 338 15.10 28.33 19.82
C LEU A 338 14.92 28.78 21.28
N ASN A 339 13.76 29.37 21.60
CA ASN A 339 13.39 29.68 22.99
C ASN A 339 12.62 28.52 23.63
N SER A 340 13.32 27.64 24.34
CA SER A 340 12.73 26.39 24.84
C SER A 340 11.65 26.58 25.90
N THR A 341 11.58 27.72 26.58
CA THR A 341 10.53 27.94 27.60
C THR A 341 9.18 28.29 26.98
N SER A 342 9.14 28.67 25.70
CA SER A 342 7.96 29.22 25.03
C SER A 342 6.97 28.19 24.49
N VAL A 343 7.40 26.93 24.27
CA VAL A 343 6.60 25.89 23.62
C VAL A 343 6.73 24.56 24.37
N VAL A 344 5.63 24.03 24.90
CA VAL A 344 5.61 22.73 25.61
C VAL A 344 5.26 21.60 24.65
N LEU A 345 6.19 20.66 24.44
CA LEU A 345 5.91 19.39 23.76
C LEU A 345 5.21 18.40 24.70
N THR A 346 3.98 18.01 24.33
CA THR A 346 3.20 16.92 24.93
C THR A 346 3.28 15.68 24.03
N GLU A 347 4.00 14.65 24.50
CA GLU A 347 4.27 13.44 23.72
C GLU A 347 3.18 12.39 23.91
N GLY A 348 2.58 11.91 22.82
CA GLY A 348 1.51 10.91 22.88
C GLY A 348 0.53 10.98 21.71
N ASP A 349 -0.41 10.05 21.67
CA ASP A 349 -1.48 10.03 20.66
C ASP A 349 -2.47 11.17 20.96
N PHE A 350 -2.68 12.04 19.98
CA PHE A 350 -3.60 13.17 20.06
C PHE A 350 -4.95 12.79 20.68
N THR A 351 -5.51 11.65 20.27
CA THR A 351 -6.85 11.19 20.67
C THR A 351 -6.95 10.72 22.12
N THR A 352 -5.82 10.44 22.78
CA THR A 352 -5.81 9.91 24.15
C THR A 352 -5.01 10.74 25.16
N VAL A 353 -3.95 11.43 24.73
CA VAL A 353 -3.05 12.19 25.62
C VAL A 353 -3.70 13.41 26.25
N PHE A 354 -4.73 13.97 25.60
CA PHE A 354 -5.52 15.12 26.07
C PHE A 354 -6.82 14.74 26.78
N ASN A 355 -6.96 13.49 27.24
CA ASN A 355 -8.20 13.05 27.88
C ASN A 355 -8.56 13.80 29.18
N ASP A 356 -7.60 14.41 29.87
CA ASP A 356 -7.82 15.30 31.03
C ASP A 356 -8.13 16.77 30.65
N LYS A 357 -8.23 17.09 29.35
CA LYS A 357 -8.40 18.44 28.81
C LYS A 357 -9.72 18.56 28.04
N THR A 358 -10.84 18.59 28.74
CA THR A 358 -12.14 18.95 28.12
C THR A 358 -12.32 20.47 28.21
N HIS A 359 -12.69 21.13 27.11
CA HIS A 359 -12.88 22.59 27.01
C HIS A 359 -11.70 23.42 27.58
N TYR A 360 -10.47 23.05 27.20
CA TYR A 360 -9.25 23.64 27.75
C TYR A 360 -8.58 24.65 26.81
N TYR A 361 -8.56 24.37 25.51
CA TYR A 361 -7.87 25.19 24.50
C TYR A 361 -8.81 26.24 23.89
N ASP A 362 -8.30 27.44 23.67
CA ASP A 362 -8.98 28.53 22.97
C ASP A 362 -8.94 28.34 21.45
N ILE A 363 -7.87 27.71 20.96
CA ILE A 363 -7.68 27.42 19.53
C ILE A 363 -6.85 26.15 19.31
N ILE A 364 -7.17 25.41 18.25
CA ILE A 364 -6.40 24.25 17.75
C ILE A 364 -5.95 24.54 16.32
N VAL A 365 -4.69 24.29 16.01
CA VAL A 365 -4.13 24.45 14.66
C VAL A 365 -3.59 23.13 14.14
N THR A 366 -4.18 22.60 13.07
CA THR A 366 -3.75 21.35 12.43
C THR A 366 -3.08 21.65 11.10
N TYR A 367 -1.81 21.28 10.95
CA TYR A 367 -1.01 21.51 9.74
C TYR A 367 -0.46 20.20 9.18
N PHE A 368 -0.89 19.78 7.98
CA PHE A 368 -0.55 18.48 7.37
C PHE A 368 -0.74 17.29 8.35
N PHE A 369 -1.92 17.22 8.98
CA PHE A 369 -2.19 16.30 10.10
C PHE A 369 -3.48 15.48 9.97
N ILE A 370 -4.60 16.06 9.54
CA ILE A 370 -5.91 15.37 9.62
C ILE A 370 -6.00 14.13 8.71
N ASP A 371 -5.22 14.09 7.64
CA ASP A 371 -5.08 12.98 6.71
C ASP A 371 -4.20 11.83 7.23
N THR A 372 -3.44 12.06 8.31
CA THR A 372 -2.71 10.99 9.04
C THR A 372 -3.63 10.10 9.90
N ALA A 373 -4.90 10.47 10.06
CA ALA A 373 -5.83 9.79 10.95
C ALA A 373 -6.20 8.38 10.46
N ARG A 374 -6.04 7.37 11.33
CA ARG A 374 -6.66 6.05 11.11
C ARG A 374 -8.19 6.13 11.18
N ASN A 375 -8.72 7.02 12.02
CA ASN A 375 -10.13 7.41 12.01
C ASN A 375 -10.24 8.93 12.12
N LEU A 376 -10.62 9.59 11.03
CA LEU A 376 -10.78 11.05 11.00
C LEU A 376 -11.86 11.53 11.98
N MET A 377 -12.93 10.74 12.18
CA MET A 377 -13.97 11.09 13.16
C MET A 377 -13.39 11.23 14.58
N SER A 378 -12.54 10.31 15.01
CA SER A 378 -11.88 10.39 16.32
C SER A 378 -10.96 11.60 16.47
N TYR A 379 -10.42 12.16 15.37
CA TYR A 379 -9.70 13.44 15.41
C TYR A 379 -10.68 14.60 15.60
N ILE A 380 -11.79 14.64 14.85
CA ILE A 380 -12.80 15.71 14.98
C ILE A 380 -13.48 15.68 16.36
N ASP A 381 -13.80 14.49 16.90
CA ASP A 381 -14.28 14.28 18.28
C ASP A 381 -13.29 14.84 19.31
N THR A 382 -12.00 14.56 19.13
CA THR A 382 -10.94 15.06 20.02
C THR A 382 -10.82 16.58 19.93
N ILE A 383 -10.83 17.15 18.72
CA ILE A 383 -10.82 18.59 18.48
C ILE A 383 -12.00 19.24 19.23
N LYS A 384 -13.23 18.77 18.99
CA LYS A 384 -14.45 19.28 19.63
C LYS A 384 -14.45 19.12 21.16
N LYS A 385 -13.86 18.04 21.69
CA LYS A 385 -13.73 17.80 23.13
C LYS A 385 -12.76 18.78 23.79
N VAL A 386 -11.56 18.98 23.22
CA VAL A 386 -10.49 19.72 23.90
C VAL A 386 -10.59 21.23 23.71
N LEU A 387 -11.31 21.67 22.68
CA LEU A 387 -11.64 23.07 22.39
C LEU A 387 -12.74 23.59 23.33
N LYS A 388 -12.66 24.85 23.73
CA LYS A 388 -13.74 25.56 24.45
C LYS A 388 -14.95 25.80 23.55
N PRO A 389 -16.18 25.93 24.09
CA PRO A 389 -17.29 26.54 23.37
C PRO A 389 -16.90 27.95 22.89
N GLY A 390 -17.10 28.26 21.61
CA GLY A 390 -16.61 29.50 20.99
C GLY A 390 -15.09 29.55 20.75
N GLY A 391 -14.37 28.45 20.99
CA GLY A 391 -12.98 28.29 20.56
C GLY A 391 -12.89 27.98 19.06
N HIS A 392 -11.70 28.16 18.49
CA HIS A 392 -11.46 28.09 17.05
C HIS A 392 -10.68 26.85 16.62
N TRP A 393 -10.94 26.34 15.42
CA TRP A 393 -10.09 25.33 14.78
C TRP A 393 -9.64 25.84 13.41
N VAL A 394 -8.33 25.89 13.20
CA VAL A 394 -7.71 26.27 11.92
C VAL A 394 -7.01 25.04 11.35
N ASN A 395 -7.35 24.67 10.12
CA ASN A 395 -6.74 23.54 9.42
C ASN A 395 -6.08 23.99 8.10
N LEU A 396 -4.85 23.55 7.84
CA LEU A 396 -4.18 23.76 6.55
C LEU A 396 -3.36 22.52 6.17
N GLY A 397 -3.77 21.83 5.10
CA GLY A 397 -3.08 20.65 4.60
C GLY A 397 -3.83 19.98 3.44
N PRO A 398 -3.22 18.97 2.81
CA PRO A 398 -3.88 18.12 1.83
C PRO A 398 -4.82 17.11 2.51
N LEU A 399 -5.44 16.26 1.69
CA LEU A 399 -6.15 15.05 2.12
C LEU A 399 -5.41 13.81 1.59
N LEU A 400 -4.12 13.68 1.92
CA LEU A 400 -3.26 12.59 1.47
C LEU A 400 -3.34 11.41 2.46
N TYR A 401 -4.49 10.74 2.46
CA TYR A 401 -4.75 9.63 3.36
C TYR A 401 -3.72 8.50 3.24
N GLY A 402 -3.40 7.89 4.39
CA GLY A 402 -2.50 6.74 4.48
C GLY A 402 -3.10 5.43 3.91
N THR A 403 -2.38 4.32 4.08
CA THR A 403 -2.75 3.00 3.52
C THR A 403 -3.79 2.21 4.32
N GLY A 404 -4.39 2.79 5.36
CA GLY A 404 -5.41 2.11 6.18
C GLY A 404 -6.32 2.99 7.06
N PRO A 405 -6.84 4.13 6.56
CA PRO A 405 -7.92 4.86 7.23
C PRO A 405 -9.23 4.06 7.21
N PHE A 406 -10.08 4.25 8.22
CA PHE A 406 -11.44 3.68 8.28
C PHE A 406 -12.43 4.44 7.39
N VAL A 407 -12.24 5.74 7.20
CA VAL A 407 -13.01 6.60 6.30
C VAL A 407 -12.06 7.54 5.56
N GLN A 408 -12.33 7.76 4.28
CA GLN A 408 -11.66 8.76 3.46
C GLN A 408 -12.75 9.70 2.96
N LEU A 409 -12.69 10.96 3.37
CA LEU A 409 -13.70 11.97 3.04
C LEU A 409 -13.11 12.98 2.06
N THR A 410 -13.90 13.41 1.09
CA THR A 410 -13.60 14.61 0.31
C THR A 410 -13.64 15.85 1.19
N LEU A 411 -13.04 16.96 0.74
CA LEU A 411 -13.12 18.23 1.47
C LEU A 411 -14.57 18.70 1.67
N GLU A 412 -15.47 18.41 0.73
CA GLU A 412 -16.88 18.72 0.87
C GLU A 412 -17.54 17.90 1.98
N GLU A 413 -17.33 16.59 2.02
CA GLU A 413 -17.86 15.72 3.08
C GLU A 413 -17.30 16.09 4.47
N ILE A 414 -16.02 16.49 4.54
CA ILE A 414 -15.45 17.01 5.80
C ILE A 414 -16.20 18.26 6.27
N VAL A 415 -16.49 19.21 5.37
CA VAL A 415 -17.27 20.42 5.69
C VAL A 415 -18.69 20.05 6.14
N GLN A 416 -19.40 19.19 5.40
CA GLN A 416 -20.75 18.78 5.75
C GLN A 416 -20.80 18.07 7.12
N VAL A 417 -19.82 17.21 7.42
CA VAL A 417 -19.69 16.51 8.71
C VAL A 417 -19.38 17.47 9.85
N THR A 418 -18.46 18.43 9.67
CA THR A 418 -18.11 19.38 10.74
C THR A 418 -19.21 20.42 10.99
N GLU A 419 -19.91 20.88 9.94
CA GLU A 419 -21.13 21.69 10.05
C GLU A 419 -22.21 20.92 10.84
N ALA A 420 -22.46 19.66 10.51
CA ALA A 420 -23.40 18.81 11.26
C ALA A 420 -22.95 18.51 12.70
N MET A 421 -21.63 18.50 12.96
CA MET A 421 -21.06 18.44 14.31
C MET A 421 -21.07 19.81 15.03
N GLY A 422 -21.58 20.88 14.43
CA GLY A 422 -21.78 22.20 15.05
C GLY A 422 -20.57 23.12 15.01
N PHE A 423 -19.68 22.97 14.02
CA PHE A 423 -18.66 23.99 13.70
C PHE A 423 -19.22 25.05 12.73
N GLU A 424 -18.83 26.30 12.91
CA GLU A 424 -19.16 27.42 12.01
C GLU A 424 -17.92 27.80 11.17
N TYR A 425 -18.09 27.95 9.85
CA TYR A 425 -17.01 28.24 8.91
C TYR A 425 -16.81 29.74 8.68
N LEU A 426 -15.94 30.35 9.50
CA LEU A 426 -15.53 31.75 9.38
C LEU A 426 -14.70 31.99 8.09
N ASP A 427 -14.78 33.21 7.52
CA ASP A 427 -13.89 33.62 6.44
C ASP A 427 -12.45 33.83 6.93
N THR A 428 -11.50 33.61 6.03
CA THR A 428 -10.07 33.83 6.24
C THR A 428 -9.57 34.89 5.26
N ASP A 429 -8.43 35.52 5.56
CA ASP A 429 -7.89 36.58 4.72
C ASP A 429 -7.56 36.10 3.30
N GLU A 430 -7.81 36.93 2.26
CA GLU A 430 -7.62 36.55 0.86
C GLU A 430 -6.18 36.13 0.50
N SER A 431 -5.17 36.52 1.29
CA SER A 431 -3.80 36.01 1.13
C SER A 431 -3.60 34.54 1.48
N CYS A 432 -4.59 33.89 2.13
CA CYS A 432 -4.69 32.42 2.24
C CYS A 432 -5.23 31.75 0.96
N GLY A 433 -5.53 32.51 -0.09
CA GLY A 433 -5.84 32.01 -1.43
C GLY A 433 -7.27 32.25 -1.92
N PRO A 434 -7.57 31.86 -3.18
CA PRO A 434 -8.93 31.85 -3.71
C PRO A 434 -9.85 30.92 -2.91
N LEU A 435 -11.14 31.22 -2.93
CA LEU A 435 -12.18 30.35 -2.38
C LEU A 435 -12.19 28.99 -3.12
N THR A 436 -12.35 27.89 -2.37
CA THR A 436 -12.41 26.53 -2.92
C THR A 436 -13.75 26.22 -3.56
N PHE A 437 -14.83 26.75 -2.98
CA PHE A 437 -16.20 26.56 -3.44
C PHE A 437 -16.91 27.92 -3.52
N GLU A 438 -17.73 28.14 -4.54
CA GLU A 438 -18.52 29.35 -4.68
C GLU A 438 -19.55 29.45 -3.53
N GLY A 439 -19.66 30.62 -2.89
CA GLY A 439 -20.57 30.83 -1.76
C GLY A 439 -20.16 30.19 -0.42
N ARG A 440 -18.97 29.56 -0.33
CA ARG A 440 -18.37 29.10 0.95
C ARG A 440 -17.16 29.95 1.31
N THR A 441 -16.74 29.89 2.57
CA THR A 441 -15.61 30.64 3.16
C THR A 441 -14.27 29.91 3.14
N LEU A 442 -14.25 28.64 2.70
CA LEU A 442 -13.01 27.85 2.60
C LEU A 442 -12.12 28.35 1.46
N ARG A 443 -10.81 28.39 1.69
CA ARG A 443 -9.78 28.82 0.73
C ARG A 443 -8.79 27.70 0.40
N SER A 444 -8.15 27.78 -0.77
CA SER A 444 -7.08 26.88 -1.20
C SER A 444 -5.85 27.64 -1.68
N MET A 445 -4.66 27.16 -1.30
CA MET A 445 -3.36 27.71 -1.73
C MET A 445 -2.44 26.61 -2.26
N GLU A 446 -1.46 26.97 -3.09
CA GLU A 446 -0.35 26.05 -3.41
C GLU A 446 0.50 25.89 -2.13
N ALA A 447 0.71 24.66 -1.69
CA ALA A 447 1.62 24.32 -0.61
C ALA A 447 2.75 23.46 -1.18
N VAL A 448 3.99 23.95 -1.09
CA VAL A 448 5.15 23.20 -1.57
C VAL A 448 5.41 22.03 -0.63
N TYR A 449 5.04 20.83 -1.06
CA TYR A 449 5.39 19.57 -0.39
C TYR A 449 6.60 18.96 -1.10
N GLY A 450 7.81 19.35 -0.68
CA GLY A 450 8.95 19.40 -1.59
C GLY A 450 10.33 19.51 -0.96
N PHE A 451 10.59 18.74 0.11
CA PHE A 451 11.87 18.55 0.84
C PHE A 451 13.19 18.97 0.16
N ASN A 452 13.40 18.68 -1.13
CA ASN A 452 14.48 19.26 -1.91
C ASN A 452 13.94 20.32 -2.89
N ASN A 453 14.03 21.59 -2.51
CA ASN A 453 13.64 22.74 -3.34
C ASN A 453 14.42 22.90 -4.66
N LYS A 454 15.52 22.15 -4.85
CA LYS A 454 16.33 22.09 -6.08
C LYS A 454 16.09 20.80 -6.90
N ALA A 455 15.13 19.97 -6.51
CA ALA A 455 14.80 18.75 -7.24
C ALA A 455 14.20 19.03 -8.63
N LEU A 456 14.52 18.15 -9.58
CA LEU A 456 13.97 18.12 -10.94
C LEU A 456 12.52 17.60 -10.95
N THR A 457 11.62 18.38 -10.36
CA THR A 457 10.16 18.18 -10.36
C THR A 457 9.45 19.10 -11.37
N LYS A 458 10.02 20.29 -11.65
CA LYS A 458 9.48 21.26 -12.62
C LYS A 458 10.16 21.10 -14.00
N LYS A 459 9.39 21.25 -15.09
CA LYS A 459 9.83 20.93 -16.48
C LYS A 459 10.91 21.88 -17.00
N HIS A 460 12.17 21.42 -17.02
CA HIS A 460 13.29 22.14 -17.60
C HIS A 460 13.32 22.02 -19.13
N ARG A 461 13.43 23.13 -19.85
CA ARG A 461 13.72 23.15 -21.31
C ARG A 461 15.19 23.46 -21.55
N ALA A 462 15.99 22.45 -21.88
CA ALA A 462 17.33 22.66 -22.42
C ALA A 462 17.25 22.87 -23.95
N PRO A 463 17.86 23.92 -24.52
CA PRO A 463 18.02 24.04 -25.97
C PRO A 463 19.12 23.09 -26.45
N ALA A 464 18.75 22.03 -27.17
CA ALA A 464 19.72 21.12 -27.77
C ALA A 464 20.23 21.68 -29.10
N THR A 465 21.51 22.07 -29.16
CA THR A 465 22.20 22.48 -30.40
C THR A 465 23.01 21.32 -31.00
N PRO A 466 22.68 20.83 -32.20
CA PRO A 466 23.64 20.18 -33.09
C PRO A 466 24.58 21.25 -33.66
N GLY A 467 25.87 20.95 -33.81
CA GLY A 467 26.84 21.92 -34.30
C GLY A 467 26.78 22.12 -35.81
N SER A 468 26.46 23.34 -36.28
CA SER A 468 27.09 23.97 -37.46
C SER A 468 26.49 25.36 -37.76
N GLN A 469 27.23 26.42 -37.44
CA GLN A 469 27.63 27.46 -38.41
C GLN A 469 28.56 28.50 -37.76
N LEU A 470 29.57 28.88 -38.52
CA LEU A 470 30.42 30.04 -38.24
C LEU A 470 29.67 31.33 -38.64
N ASN A 471 30.13 32.49 -38.18
CA ASN A 471 29.68 33.84 -38.57
C ASN A 471 28.35 34.35 -37.97
N ALA A 472 28.36 34.80 -36.71
CA ALA A 472 27.40 35.78 -36.19
C ALA A 472 27.92 36.65 -35.02
N LEU A 473 29.24 36.86 -34.88
CA LEU A 473 29.80 37.81 -33.90
C LEU A 473 30.02 39.19 -34.54
N ARG A 474 29.00 40.05 -34.49
CA ARG A 474 29.16 41.51 -34.61
C ARG A 474 27.97 42.27 -34.02
N ASN A 475 28.26 43.46 -33.50
CA ASN A 475 27.32 44.52 -33.11
C ASN A 475 26.36 44.20 -31.94
N ALA A 476 26.92 44.15 -30.73
CA ALA A 476 26.16 44.50 -29.53
C ALA A 476 26.29 46.02 -29.27
N SER A 477 25.39 46.83 -29.84
CA SER A 477 25.28 48.28 -29.58
C SER A 477 23.92 48.82 -30.02
N GLU A 478 23.01 49.08 -29.08
CA GLU A 478 22.23 50.33 -28.94
C GLU A 478 21.13 50.20 -27.87
N VAL A 479 20.49 51.32 -27.50
CA VAL A 479 19.66 51.47 -26.30
C VAL A 479 18.17 51.56 -26.67
N GLY A 480 17.31 50.84 -25.97
CA GLY A 480 15.86 51.05 -26.07
C GLY A 480 15.03 50.11 -25.19
N GLN A 481 14.21 50.68 -24.30
CA GLN A 481 13.15 49.93 -23.63
C GLN A 481 12.00 49.66 -24.61
N SER A 482 11.67 48.38 -24.85
CA SER A 482 10.37 48.00 -25.39
C SER A 482 10.02 46.56 -25.02
N GLU A 483 8.72 46.29 -24.84
CA GLU A 483 8.22 44.93 -24.62
C GLU A 483 8.30 44.11 -25.92
N GLU A 484 9.43 43.44 -26.18
CA GLU A 484 9.52 42.56 -27.34
C GLU A 484 8.64 41.32 -27.15
N LYS A 485 7.42 41.39 -27.69
CA LYS A 485 6.41 40.33 -27.70
C LYS A 485 6.93 39.13 -28.50
N ALA A 486 7.63 38.23 -27.80
CA ALA A 486 8.23 37.00 -28.32
C ALA A 486 7.38 36.37 -29.43
N GLN A 487 7.87 36.47 -30.66
CA GLN A 487 7.03 36.29 -31.84
C GLN A 487 6.62 34.82 -31.99
N LYS A 488 5.34 34.53 -31.73
CA LYS A 488 4.84 33.15 -31.64
C LYS A 488 5.15 32.38 -32.93
N PRO A 489 5.74 31.17 -32.85
CA PRO A 489 6.31 30.50 -34.01
C PRO A 489 5.26 30.23 -35.09
N THR A 490 5.49 30.81 -36.26
CA THR A 490 4.67 30.63 -37.46
C THR A 490 5.09 29.35 -38.19
N CYS A 491 4.18 28.41 -38.43
CA CYS A 491 4.53 27.25 -39.26
C CYS A 491 4.64 27.68 -40.73
N GLY A 492 5.57 27.08 -41.49
CA GLY A 492 5.84 27.49 -42.88
C GLY A 492 4.60 27.46 -43.80
N LYS A 493 3.63 26.58 -43.52
CA LYS A 493 2.34 26.50 -44.24
C LYS A 493 1.44 27.74 -44.04
N CYS A 494 1.61 28.48 -42.93
CA CYS A 494 0.90 29.74 -42.70
C CYS A 494 1.63 30.92 -43.36
N SER A 495 2.95 31.01 -43.21
CA SER A 495 3.76 32.07 -43.82
C SER A 495 3.67 32.02 -45.35
N ALA A 496 3.78 30.84 -45.97
CA ALA A 496 3.61 30.63 -47.41
C ALA A 496 2.17 30.86 -47.93
N LYS A 497 1.22 31.20 -47.04
CA LYS A 497 -0.17 31.56 -47.39
C LYS A 497 -0.59 32.94 -46.86
N GLY A 498 0.33 33.72 -46.30
CA GLY A 498 0.04 35.07 -45.76
C GLY A 498 -0.92 35.11 -44.57
N ILE A 499 -1.18 33.98 -43.90
CA ILE A 499 -2.19 33.88 -42.83
C ILE A 499 -1.57 33.86 -41.43
N LYS A 500 -2.25 34.50 -40.48
CA LYS A 500 -1.82 34.66 -39.08
C LYS A 500 -1.84 33.30 -38.35
N CYS A 501 -0.66 32.75 -38.04
CA CYS A 501 -0.52 31.47 -37.36
C CYS A 501 -1.00 31.53 -35.90
N SER A 502 -1.58 30.43 -35.40
CA SER A 502 -2.04 30.29 -34.01
C SER A 502 -0.92 29.99 -33.00
N GLY A 503 0.24 29.50 -33.46
CA GLY A 503 1.36 29.08 -32.62
C GLY A 503 1.13 27.76 -31.89
N LEU A 504 2.06 27.40 -31.00
CA LEU A 504 2.04 26.16 -30.19
C LEU A 504 1.10 26.24 -28.97
N GLY A 505 -0.15 26.66 -29.21
CA GLY A 505 -1.20 26.67 -28.19
C GLY A 505 -2.39 25.83 -28.63
N LEU A 506 -2.76 24.82 -27.85
CA LEU A 506 -4.02 24.11 -28.01
C LEU A 506 -5.17 25.10 -27.82
N ARG A 507 -6.05 25.20 -28.82
CA ARG A 507 -7.31 25.92 -28.75
C ARG A 507 -8.42 24.95 -29.06
N TYR A 508 -9.27 24.68 -28.08
CA TYR A 508 -10.56 24.07 -28.36
C TYR A 508 -11.38 25.02 -29.24
N ARG A 509 -11.97 24.47 -30.29
CA ARG A 509 -13.05 25.05 -31.06
C ARG A 509 -14.08 23.95 -31.25
N PHE A 510 -15.22 24.10 -30.61
CA PHE A 510 -16.42 23.39 -31.00
C PHE A 510 -16.84 23.89 -32.39
N ASN A 511 -17.35 23.00 -33.23
CA ASN A 511 -18.00 23.35 -34.49
C ASN A 511 -19.49 23.01 -34.36
N ASP A 512 -20.34 23.78 -35.02
CA ASP A 512 -21.79 23.61 -35.01
C ASP A 512 -22.27 22.46 -35.92
N GLY A 513 -21.49 21.36 -35.98
CA GLY A 513 -21.74 20.20 -36.83
C GLY A 513 -20.66 19.11 -36.72
N ILE A 514 -21.04 17.90 -37.13
CA ILE A 514 -20.35 16.62 -36.86
C ILE A 514 -18.93 16.56 -37.42
N ALA A 515 -18.63 17.23 -38.53
CA ALA A 515 -17.28 17.27 -39.09
C ALA A 515 -16.82 18.68 -39.47
N ALA A 516 -15.54 18.96 -39.26
CA ALA A 516 -14.92 20.21 -39.68
C ALA A 516 -14.69 20.29 -41.21
N ARG A 517 -14.49 19.12 -41.87
CA ARG A 517 -14.22 18.95 -43.32
C ARG A 517 -14.74 17.57 -43.78
N GLY A 518 -15.14 17.42 -45.04
CA GLY A 518 -15.65 16.16 -45.62
C GLY A 518 -17.18 16.13 -45.83
N LYS A 519 -17.76 14.93 -46.01
CA LYS A 519 -19.20 14.75 -46.36
C LYS A 519 -20.19 15.27 -45.29
N PHE A 520 -19.73 15.48 -44.06
CA PHE A 520 -20.57 15.82 -42.89
C PHE A 520 -20.34 17.24 -42.34
N VAL A 521 -19.78 18.16 -43.14
CA VAL A 521 -19.63 19.58 -42.76
C VAL A 521 -20.99 20.24 -42.60
N GLY A 522 -21.18 20.96 -41.50
CA GLY A 522 -22.42 21.72 -41.24
C GLY A 522 -23.67 20.86 -41.03
N LYS A 523 -23.53 19.52 -40.93
CA LYS A 523 -24.62 18.63 -40.53
C LYS A 523 -24.57 18.43 -39.01
N SER A 524 -25.66 18.76 -38.32
CA SER A 524 -25.82 18.59 -36.87
C SER A 524 -26.21 17.16 -36.46
N LEU A 525 -26.80 16.37 -37.37
CA LEU A 525 -27.13 14.95 -37.18
C LEU A 525 -26.71 14.12 -38.42
N PRO A 526 -26.32 12.84 -38.25
CA PRO A 526 -25.85 12.00 -39.34
C PRO A 526 -27.03 11.34 -40.08
N ILE A 527 -27.42 11.89 -41.22
CA ILE A 527 -28.43 11.28 -42.10
C ILE A 527 -27.80 10.08 -42.83
N ILE A 528 -28.51 8.94 -42.81
CA ILE A 528 -28.20 7.74 -43.59
C ILE A 528 -28.82 7.91 -44.98
N ASP A 529 -28.00 8.11 -46.00
CA ASP A 529 -28.47 8.24 -47.39
C ASP A 529 -28.61 6.85 -48.05
N GLY A 530 -29.85 6.45 -48.41
CA GLY A 530 -30.08 5.48 -49.48
C GLY A 530 -30.88 4.19 -49.15
N VAL A 531 -32.21 4.30 -49.08
CA VAL A 531 -33.14 3.75 -50.11
C VAL A 531 -34.39 4.65 -50.12
N GLU A 532 -34.86 5.08 -51.29
CA GLU A 532 -36.19 5.70 -51.45
C GLU A 532 -37.21 4.66 -51.97
N ALA A 533 -38.34 4.51 -51.28
CA ALA A 533 -39.52 3.78 -51.79
C ALA A 533 -40.82 4.14 -51.03
N ASN A 534 -41.44 5.26 -51.41
CA ASN A 534 -42.88 5.57 -51.36
C ASN A 534 -43.78 5.11 -50.18
N ALA A 535 -44.14 6.10 -49.35
CA ALA A 535 -45.52 6.52 -49.03
C ALA A 535 -46.48 5.66 -48.14
N ALA A 536 -47.13 6.38 -47.19
CA ALA A 536 -48.35 6.04 -46.43
C ALA A 536 -48.26 4.86 -45.42
N GLU A 537 -48.89 4.89 -44.23
CA GLU A 537 -49.59 5.97 -43.52
C GLU A 537 -49.59 5.72 -41.98
N THR A 538 -50.38 6.48 -41.22
CA THR A 538 -50.72 6.37 -39.78
C THR A 538 -50.86 4.96 -39.17
N ALA A 539 -50.74 4.72 -37.86
CA ALA A 539 -50.24 5.48 -36.70
C ALA A 539 -50.27 4.58 -35.43
N SER A 540 -49.60 5.00 -34.35
CA SER A 540 -49.79 4.60 -32.93
C SER A 540 -50.37 3.21 -32.57
N SER A 541 -49.56 2.36 -31.94
CA SER A 541 -50.03 1.28 -31.08
C SER A 541 -49.62 1.51 -29.62
N SER A 542 -50.59 1.67 -28.72
CA SER A 542 -50.34 1.68 -27.27
C SER A 542 -51.46 0.95 -26.51
N VAL A 543 -51.04 0.02 -25.64
CA VAL A 543 -51.81 -0.64 -24.58
C VAL A 543 -53.12 -1.35 -25.00
N SER A 544 -53.13 -2.69 -25.00
CA SER A 544 -53.77 -3.43 -23.90
C SER A 544 -53.76 -4.96 -24.05
N SER A 545 -53.93 -5.60 -22.88
CA SER A 545 -54.59 -6.90 -22.67
C SER A 545 -53.84 -8.19 -22.95
N CYS A 546 -54.18 -9.21 -22.14
CA CYS A 546 -53.66 -10.56 -22.19
C CYS A 546 -54.69 -11.49 -22.86
N LYS A 547 -54.25 -12.57 -23.52
CA LYS A 547 -54.46 -13.95 -23.03
C LYS A 547 -53.76 -15.02 -23.89
N ARG A 548 -53.65 -16.22 -23.30
CA ARG A 548 -53.08 -17.43 -23.91
C ARG A 548 -54.15 -18.22 -24.67
N GLN A 549 -53.78 -18.80 -25.81
CA GLN A 549 -54.13 -20.16 -26.28
C GLN A 549 -53.42 -20.39 -27.65
N ASN A 550 -53.00 -21.59 -28.06
CA ASN A 550 -53.43 -22.93 -27.66
C ASN A 550 -52.31 -23.89 -27.19
N ASP A 551 -52.77 -24.95 -26.50
CA ASP A 551 -52.11 -26.26 -26.25
C ASP A 551 -51.84 -27.00 -27.59
N PRO A 552 -51.06 -28.11 -27.67
CA PRO A 552 -51.71 -29.42 -27.47
C PRO A 552 -50.78 -30.59 -27.04
N PHE A 553 -50.35 -30.68 -25.78
CA PHE A 553 -49.77 -31.93 -25.20
C PHE A 553 -50.16 -32.19 -23.74
N ARG A 554 -51.40 -31.90 -23.37
CA ARG A 554 -51.96 -32.19 -22.03
C ARG A 554 -52.76 -33.50 -22.00
N ALA A 555 -52.10 -34.64 -21.77
CA ALA A 555 -52.77 -35.95 -21.65
C ALA A 555 -52.06 -37.00 -20.75
N SER A 556 -51.74 -36.64 -19.51
CA SER A 556 -51.81 -37.59 -18.39
C SER A 556 -52.31 -36.85 -17.15
N GLY A 557 -53.28 -37.41 -16.45
CA GLY A 557 -54.02 -36.68 -15.41
C GLY A 557 -54.34 -37.55 -14.22
N TYR A 558 -54.18 -36.96 -13.04
CA TYR A 558 -54.84 -37.33 -11.80
C TYR A 558 -55.27 -36.02 -11.12
N GLU A 559 -56.50 -35.96 -10.64
CA GLU A 559 -57.13 -34.78 -10.01
C GLU A 559 -56.86 -34.83 -8.47
N THR A 560 -57.24 -33.91 -7.58
CA THR A 560 -58.31 -32.89 -7.48
C THR A 560 -57.81 -31.79 -6.48
N VAL A 561 -58.18 -30.49 -6.55
CA VAL A 561 -59.34 -29.80 -5.88
C VAL A 561 -59.37 -30.08 -4.35
N GLU A 562 -59.43 -29.12 -3.40
CA GLU A 562 -60.14 -27.83 -3.23
C GLU A 562 -59.16 -26.65 -2.92
N GLN A 563 -59.37 -25.34 -3.15
CA GLN A 563 -60.49 -24.37 -3.21
C GLN A 563 -60.74 -23.48 -1.95
N TYR A 564 -60.12 -22.28 -1.97
CA TYR A 564 -60.67 -20.96 -1.58
C TYR A 564 -61.05 -20.65 -0.10
N PRO A 565 -61.29 -19.37 0.28
CA PRO A 565 -61.22 -18.12 -0.50
C PRO A 565 -60.20 -17.08 0.00
N VAL A 566 -60.10 -15.99 -0.75
CA VAL A 566 -59.42 -14.73 -0.41
C VAL A 566 -60.44 -13.73 0.13
N GLU A 567 -60.07 -12.87 1.07
CA GLU A 567 -60.71 -11.56 1.24
C GLU A 567 -59.68 -10.43 1.02
N ILE A 568 -60.13 -9.36 0.36
CA ILE A 568 -59.37 -8.11 0.15
C ILE A 568 -60.29 -6.95 0.55
N ASN A 569 -59.83 -6.14 1.49
CA ASN A 569 -60.22 -4.74 1.66
C ASN A 569 -58.91 -3.98 1.95
N ALA A 570 -58.48 -3.00 1.17
CA ALA A 570 -59.11 -1.72 0.81
C ALA A 570 -58.84 -0.61 1.85
N THR A 571 -57.77 0.16 1.58
CA THR A 571 -57.57 1.58 1.92
C THR A 571 -57.90 2.09 3.32
N THR A 572 -56.86 2.38 4.10
CA THR A 572 -56.75 3.61 4.92
C THR A 572 -55.30 4.13 4.90
N GLU A 573 -55.14 5.42 5.12
CA GLU A 573 -53.87 6.05 5.52
C GLU A 573 -53.71 5.85 7.04
N GLU A 574 -52.53 5.46 7.53
CA GLU A 574 -52.18 5.64 8.95
C GLU A 574 -50.66 5.56 9.16
N GLU A 575 -50.18 6.23 10.20
CA GLU A 575 -48.76 6.38 10.55
C GLU A 575 -48.25 5.12 11.26
N HIS A 576 -47.00 4.71 11.01
CA HIS A 576 -46.37 3.61 11.74
C HIS A 576 -45.15 4.06 12.53
N GLU A 577 -45.25 3.90 13.85
CA GLU A 577 -44.22 4.24 14.83
C GLU A 577 -42.93 3.42 14.63
N ILE A 578 -41.79 4.05 14.93
CA ILE A 578 -40.51 3.34 15.03
C ILE A 578 -40.52 2.55 16.34
N GLN A 579 -40.63 1.22 16.26
CA GLN A 579 -40.63 0.37 17.45
C GLN A 579 -39.20 0.04 17.87
N ASP A 580 -38.80 0.51 19.05
CA ASP A 580 -37.44 0.36 19.60
C ASP A 580 -37.00 -1.11 19.73
N LEU A 581 -35.85 -1.43 19.11
CA LEU A 581 -35.17 -2.71 19.31
C LEU A 581 -34.41 -2.70 20.65
N VAL A 582 -35.06 -3.24 21.68
CA VAL A 582 -34.55 -3.34 23.06
C VAL A 582 -33.15 -3.98 23.10
N VAL A 583 -32.22 -3.30 23.78
CA VAL A 583 -30.83 -3.75 23.95
C VAL A 583 -30.77 -5.03 24.80
N SER A 584 -30.37 -6.14 24.17
CA SER A 584 -29.99 -7.37 24.90
C SER A 584 -28.72 -7.12 25.72
N SER A 585 -28.78 -7.37 27.03
CA SER A 585 -27.68 -7.15 27.97
C SER A 585 -26.59 -8.23 27.85
N HIS A 586 -25.68 -8.07 26.89
CA HIS A 586 -24.47 -8.87 26.82
C HIS A 586 -23.30 -8.21 27.58
N VAL A 587 -22.55 -9.04 28.31
CA VAL A 587 -21.32 -8.66 29.01
C VAL A 587 -20.35 -8.04 28.00
N PRO A 588 -19.69 -6.90 28.30
CA PRO A 588 -18.77 -6.26 27.37
C PRO A 588 -17.63 -7.21 27.00
N ILE A 589 -17.58 -7.61 25.73
CA ILE A 589 -16.46 -8.36 25.17
C ILE A 589 -15.22 -7.48 25.24
N SER A 590 -14.17 -7.96 25.90
CA SER A 590 -12.88 -7.27 25.94
C SER A 590 -12.28 -7.28 24.52
N ILE A 591 -12.42 -6.17 23.80
CA ILE A 591 -11.76 -5.97 22.50
C ILE A 591 -10.25 -5.92 22.77
N ASP A 592 -9.53 -6.94 22.30
CA ASP A 592 -8.07 -7.01 22.38
C ASP A 592 -7.47 -6.10 21.30
N TRP A 593 -6.81 -5.00 21.67
CA TRP A 593 -6.35 -3.97 20.75
C TRP A 593 -5.02 -4.31 20.08
N GLY A 594 -4.98 -5.49 19.45
CA GLY A 594 -3.89 -5.95 18.61
C GLY A 594 -3.90 -7.47 18.43
N LEU A 595 -3.26 -7.94 17.37
CA LEU A 595 -2.94 -9.36 17.16
C LEU A 595 -1.86 -9.87 18.15
N ASP A 596 -1.81 -9.37 19.38
CA ASP A 596 -0.77 -9.72 20.37
C ASP A 596 -0.94 -11.15 20.88
N HIS A 597 -2.17 -11.68 20.88
CA HIS A 597 -2.49 -13.09 21.06
C HIS A 597 -2.07 -13.99 19.87
N VAL A 598 -1.56 -13.40 18.78
CA VAL A 598 -0.99 -14.12 17.62
C VAL A 598 0.53 -13.98 17.64
N ASP A 599 1.24 -15.07 17.32
CA ASP A 599 2.71 -15.08 17.34
C ASP A 599 3.31 -14.11 16.29
N PRO A 600 4.57 -13.63 16.49
CA PRO A 600 5.18 -12.65 15.59
C PRO A 600 5.34 -13.11 14.14
N LYS A 601 5.58 -14.40 13.89
CA LYS A 601 5.69 -14.94 12.51
C LYS A 601 4.33 -14.89 11.85
N SER A 602 3.28 -15.37 12.52
CA SER A 602 1.92 -15.31 12.00
C SER A 602 1.45 -13.88 11.78
N ARG A 603 1.72 -12.95 12.70
CA ARG A 603 1.44 -11.51 12.51
C ARG A 603 2.10 -10.93 11.27
N PHE A 604 3.38 -11.19 11.08
CA PHE A 604 4.10 -10.77 9.87
C PHE A 604 3.44 -11.35 8.61
N CYS A 605 3.07 -12.63 8.62
CA CYS A 605 2.41 -13.27 7.48
C CYS A 605 1.01 -12.69 7.20
N LEU A 606 0.17 -12.45 8.21
CA LEU A 606 -1.15 -11.83 8.05
C LEU A 606 -1.03 -10.42 7.42
N GLY A 607 -0.11 -9.60 7.93
CA GLY A 607 0.18 -8.27 7.37
C GLY A 607 0.77 -8.32 5.96
N TYR A 608 1.70 -9.24 5.69
CA TYR A 608 2.27 -9.44 4.36
C TYR A 608 1.21 -9.88 3.35
N PHE A 609 0.31 -10.79 3.74
CA PHE A 609 -0.80 -11.25 2.92
C PHE A 609 -1.75 -10.09 2.55
N SER A 610 -2.17 -9.27 3.53
CA SER A 610 -3.01 -8.09 3.30
C SER A 610 -2.43 -7.10 2.27
N ASN A 611 -1.11 -6.87 2.37
CA ASN A 611 -0.42 -5.80 1.65
C ASN A 611 0.16 -6.24 0.30
N ASN A 612 0.46 -7.53 0.12
CA ASN A 612 1.14 -8.03 -1.08
C ASN A 612 0.31 -9.01 -1.88
N ILE A 613 -0.50 -9.86 -1.22
CA ILE A 613 -1.16 -11.01 -1.86
C ILE A 613 -2.66 -10.73 -2.08
N ALA A 614 -3.37 -10.17 -1.11
CA ALA A 614 -4.81 -9.89 -1.19
C ALA A 614 -5.17 -8.98 -2.38
N GLN A 615 -4.25 -8.13 -2.84
CA GLN A 615 -4.40 -7.28 -4.03
C GLN A 615 -4.24 -8.02 -5.37
N LEU A 616 -3.60 -9.21 -5.39
CA LEU A 616 -3.38 -10.02 -6.60
C LEU A 616 -4.55 -10.96 -6.90
N ILE A 617 -5.38 -11.25 -5.89
CA ILE A 617 -6.42 -12.30 -5.91
C ILE A 617 -7.85 -11.74 -5.77
N ALA A 618 -8.01 -10.50 -5.32
CA ALA A 618 -9.30 -9.83 -5.18
C ALA A 618 -9.71 -9.15 -6.49
N VAL A 619 -10.93 -9.46 -6.95
CA VAL A 619 -11.57 -8.94 -8.19
C VAL A 619 -11.35 -7.43 -8.36
N ILE A 620 -11.59 -6.67 -7.30
CA ILE A 620 -11.27 -5.25 -7.15
C ILE A 620 -10.46 -5.11 -5.86
N ASN A 621 -9.45 -4.23 -5.84
CA ASN A 621 -8.67 -3.85 -4.66
C ASN A 621 -8.72 -2.33 -4.45
N MET A 622 -9.95 -1.80 -4.39
CA MET A 622 -10.28 -0.48 -3.85
C MET A 622 -11.33 -0.72 -2.76
N GLY A 623 -11.27 -0.01 -1.63
CA GLY A 623 -12.20 -0.25 -0.52
C GLY A 623 -12.22 -1.73 -0.07
N PHE A 624 -13.40 -2.35 -0.14
CA PHE A 624 -13.68 -3.68 0.36
C PHE A 624 -12.96 -4.79 -0.43
N ASN A 625 -12.16 -5.58 0.28
CA ASN A 625 -11.46 -6.75 -0.24
C ASN A 625 -11.77 -7.95 0.66
N GLY A 626 -12.62 -8.88 0.21
CA GLY A 626 -13.06 -10.02 1.02
C GLY A 626 -11.92 -10.91 1.55
N TYR A 627 -10.73 -10.91 0.93
CA TYR A 627 -9.56 -11.59 1.50
C TYR A 627 -8.97 -10.83 2.70
N ARG A 628 -8.99 -9.50 2.70
CA ARG A 628 -8.58 -8.65 3.82
C ARG A 628 -9.64 -8.58 4.91
N ASP A 629 -10.90 -8.48 4.53
CA ASP A 629 -11.98 -8.02 5.43
C ASP A 629 -12.88 -9.17 5.93
N LEU A 630 -12.79 -10.37 5.31
CA LEU A 630 -13.49 -11.58 5.76
C LEU A 630 -12.52 -12.73 6.09
N VAL A 631 -11.53 -12.97 5.23
CA VAL A 631 -10.59 -14.10 5.41
C VAL A 631 -9.52 -13.84 6.49
N LEU A 632 -8.92 -12.64 6.57
CA LEU A 632 -7.94 -12.36 7.63
C LEU A 632 -8.54 -12.32 9.05
N PRO A 633 -9.74 -11.77 9.31
CA PRO A 633 -10.42 -11.92 10.61
C PRO A 633 -10.74 -13.39 10.96
N ARG A 634 -10.99 -14.23 9.95
CA ARG A 634 -11.10 -15.69 10.15
C ARG A 634 -9.75 -16.36 10.43
N ALA A 635 -8.65 -15.84 9.89
CA ALA A 635 -7.29 -16.30 10.18
C ALA A 635 -6.77 -15.83 11.57
N GLU A 636 -7.26 -14.69 12.05
CA GLU A 636 -7.09 -14.25 13.44
C GLU A 636 -7.79 -15.23 14.40
N THR A 637 -9.04 -15.58 14.13
CA THR A 637 -9.85 -16.42 15.05
C THR A 637 -9.62 -17.93 14.93
N ASP A 638 -9.36 -18.49 13.74
CA ASP A 638 -9.20 -19.94 13.53
C ASP A 638 -7.76 -20.34 13.11
N PRO A 639 -7.05 -21.15 13.91
CA PRO A 639 -5.69 -21.62 13.60
C PRO A 639 -5.54 -22.36 12.27
N LEU A 640 -6.57 -23.03 11.76
CA LEU A 640 -6.54 -23.72 10.47
C LEU A 640 -6.38 -22.71 9.32
N VAL A 641 -7.20 -21.65 9.35
CA VAL A 641 -7.16 -20.60 8.34
C VAL A 641 -5.86 -19.81 8.46
N ARG A 642 -5.38 -19.57 9.68
CA ARG A 642 -4.07 -18.98 9.93
C ARG A 642 -2.95 -19.77 9.25
N LYS A 643 -2.86 -21.09 9.48
CA LYS A 643 -1.88 -21.98 8.83
C LYS A 643 -1.95 -21.92 7.32
N ALA A 644 -3.15 -21.87 6.74
CA ALA A 644 -3.34 -21.76 5.30
C ALA A 644 -2.81 -20.41 4.75
N VAL A 645 -3.08 -19.28 5.42
CA VAL A 645 -2.49 -17.98 5.04
C VAL A 645 -0.96 -18.01 5.11
N LEU A 646 -0.38 -18.63 6.15
CA LEU A 646 1.08 -18.74 6.29
C LEU A 646 1.72 -19.51 5.12
N LEU A 647 1.14 -20.63 4.70
CA LEU A 647 1.65 -21.43 3.57
C LEU A 647 1.56 -20.68 2.23
N VAL A 648 0.57 -19.82 2.03
CA VAL A 648 0.48 -18.93 0.86
C VAL A 648 1.56 -17.86 0.89
N VAL A 649 1.82 -17.27 2.06
CA VAL A 649 2.85 -16.23 2.25
C VAL A 649 4.27 -16.79 2.07
N GLU A 650 4.56 -17.95 2.64
CA GLU A 650 5.85 -18.64 2.47
C GLU A 650 6.10 -18.99 1.00
N GLN A 651 5.05 -19.46 0.29
CA GLN A 651 5.12 -19.73 -1.14
C GLN A 651 5.43 -18.47 -1.96
N HIS A 652 4.73 -17.36 -1.71
CA HIS A 652 4.96 -16.10 -2.42
C HIS A 652 6.37 -15.53 -2.14
N LEU A 653 6.81 -15.53 -0.87
CA LEU A 653 8.13 -15.05 -0.46
C LEU A 653 9.29 -15.87 -1.06
N SER A 654 9.13 -17.19 -1.21
CA SER A 654 10.15 -18.03 -1.87
C SER A 654 10.37 -17.60 -3.33
N LEU A 655 9.29 -17.39 -4.07
CA LEU A 655 9.32 -17.04 -5.49
C LEU A 655 9.88 -15.63 -5.73
N GLN A 656 9.45 -14.65 -4.92
CA GLN A 656 9.93 -13.26 -4.99
C GLN A 656 11.42 -13.12 -4.69
N ASN A 657 11.98 -13.96 -3.80
CA ASN A 657 13.40 -13.95 -3.47
C ASN A 657 14.28 -14.75 -4.47
N GLY A 658 13.68 -15.38 -5.49
CA GLY A 658 14.40 -16.25 -6.44
C GLY A 658 15.01 -17.49 -5.79
N THR A 659 14.61 -17.83 -4.57
CA THR A 659 15.16 -18.94 -3.79
C THR A 659 14.25 -20.15 -3.87
N ALA A 660 14.84 -21.32 -4.12
CA ALA A 660 14.20 -22.60 -3.83
C ALA A 660 14.23 -22.83 -2.31
N ILE A 661 13.40 -22.09 -1.56
CA ILE A 661 13.19 -22.38 -0.14
C ILE A 661 12.51 -23.75 -0.09
N SER A 662 13.06 -24.66 0.71
CA SER A 662 12.39 -25.91 1.06
C SER A 662 11.15 -25.58 1.90
N LEU A 663 10.03 -25.33 1.22
CA LEU A 663 8.70 -25.17 1.81
C LEU A 663 8.45 -26.36 2.75
N ASP A 664 8.18 -26.11 4.03
CA ASP A 664 8.14 -27.17 5.04
C ASP A 664 7.06 -28.23 4.71
N PRO A 665 7.44 -29.47 4.35
CA PRO A 665 6.48 -30.52 4.04
C PRO A 665 5.67 -30.92 5.28
N ALA A 666 6.23 -30.73 6.48
CA ALA A 666 5.54 -31.00 7.73
C ALA A 666 4.41 -29.98 7.99
N ALA A 667 4.62 -28.69 7.71
CA ALA A 667 3.59 -27.65 7.78
C ALA A 667 2.43 -27.91 6.80
N TYR A 668 2.73 -28.18 5.52
CA TYR A 668 1.70 -28.50 4.52
C TYR A 668 0.93 -29.78 4.91
N GLY A 669 1.64 -30.85 5.26
CA GLY A 669 1.03 -32.10 5.73
C GLY A 669 0.28 -31.94 7.06
N SER A 670 0.63 -30.97 7.91
CA SER A 670 -0.09 -30.64 9.15
C SER A 670 -1.46 -30.04 8.83
N LEU A 671 -1.52 -29.06 7.91
CA LEU A 671 -2.79 -28.46 7.47
C LEU A 671 -3.73 -29.52 6.83
N VAL A 672 -3.20 -30.38 5.96
CA VAL A 672 -3.97 -31.46 5.32
C VAL A 672 -4.53 -32.45 6.36
N ARG A 673 -3.74 -32.84 7.37
CA ARG A 673 -4.21 -33.70 8.46
C ARG A 673 -5.31 -33.04 9.29
N GLU A 674 -5.22 -31.74 9.56
CA GLU A 674 -6.24 -31.01 10.32
C GLU A 674 -7.55 -30.83 9.51
N LEU A 675 -7.46 -30.61 8.20
CA LEU A 675 -8.62 -30.64 7.29
C LEU A 675 -9.32 -32.01 7.31
N ILE A 676 -8.56 -33.11 7.24
CA ILE A 676 -9.10 -34.48 7.34
C ILE A 676 -9.78 -34.68 8.71
N MET A 677 -9.14 -34.28 9.82
CA MET A 677 -9.72 -34.39 11.16
C MET A 677 -11.05 -33.63 11.29
N ARG A 678 -11.14 -32.39 10.77
CA ARG A 678 -12.37 -31.59 10.80
C ARG A 678 -13.47 -32.19 9.93
N SER A 679 -13.12 -32.80 8.78
CA SER A 679 -14.07 -33.50 7.89
C SER A 679 -14.77 -34.73 8.51
N HIS A 680 -14.22 -35.26 9.61
CA HIS A 680 -14.85 -36.31 10.39
C HIS A 680 -15.84 -35.78 11.46
N GLN A 681 -15.76 -34.49 11.79
CA GLN A 681 -16.63 -33.83 12.77
C GLN A 681 -17.83 -33.16 12.10
N CYS A 682 -17.60 -32.49 10.98
CA CYS A 682 -18.62 -31.85 10.14
C CYS A 682 -18.22 -31.99 8.66
N ALA A 683 -19.17 -31.87 7.73
CA ALA A 683 -18.83 -31.99 6.32
C ALA A 683 -18.21 -30.67 5.79
N PRO A 684 -17.26 -30.69 4.84
CA PRO A 684 -16.48 -29.50 4.50
C PRO A 684 -17.30 -28.30 4.04
N GLN A 685 -18.43 -28.49 3.36
CA GLN A 685 -19.31 -27.38 2.96
C GLN A 685 -19.96 -26.63 4.13
N ASP A 686 -19.98 -27.23 5.32
CA ASP A 686 -20.61 -26.68 6.52
C ASP A 686 -19.60 -25.93 7.43
N ASP A 687 -18.29 -26.20 7.34
CA ASP A 687 -17.24 -25.45 8.06
C ASP A 687 -16.60 -24.36 7.18
N ASP A 688 -16.96 -23.09 7.43
CA ASP A 688 -16.34 -21.93 6.75
C ASP A 688 -14.81 -21.89 6.88
N SER A 689 -14.23 -22.37 7.98
CA SER A 689 -12.77 -22.43 8.12
C SER A 689 -12.15 -23.47 7.19
N ALA A 690 -12.78 -24.65 7.07
CA ALA A 690 -12.32 -25.68 6.14
C ALA A 690 -12.41 -25.18 4.69
N LEU A 691 -13.51 -24.54 4.30
CA LEU A 691 -13.65 -23.91 2.99
C LEU A 691 -12.62 -22.81 2.75
N THR A 692 -12.38 -21.94 3.73
CA THR A 692 -11.37 -20.88 3.61
C THR A 692 -9.96 -21.45 3.44
N ALA A 693 -9.60 -22.48 4.21
CA ALA A 693 -8.30 -23.14 4.11
C ALA A 693 -8.12 -23.89 2.77
N LEU A 694 -9.18 -24.54 2.26
CA LEU A 694 -9.16 -25.17 0.93
C LEU A 694 -9.02 -24.13 -0.19
N LEU A 695 -9.74 -23.01 -0.13
CA LEU A 695 -9.59 -21.90 -1.08
C LEU A 695 -8.16 -21.34 -1.10
N LEU A 696 -7.58 -21.08 0.09
CA LEU A 696 -6.21 -20.59 0.24
C LEU A 696 -5.17 -21.57 -0.32
N LEU A 697 -5.38 -22.89 -0.18
CA LEU A 697 -4.52 -23.90 -0.81
C LEU A 697 -4.56 -23.83 -2.36
N HIS A 698 -5.71 -23.53 -2.96
CA HIS A 698 -5.78 -23.38 -4.43
C HIS A 698 -5.10 -22.08 -4.90
N ILE A 699 -5.21 -21.01 -4.12
CA ILE A 699 -4.48 -19.75 -4.34
C ILE A 699 -2.95 -19.96 -4.21
N ARG A 700 -2.50 -20.85 -3.32
CA ARG A 700 -1.08 -21.23 -3.21
C ARG A 700 -0.55 -21.84 -4.51
N GLU A 701 -1.29 -22.77 -5.11
CA GLU A 701 -0.87 -23.43 -6.36
C GLU A 701 -1.03 -22.54 -7.60
N MET A 702 -1.96 -21.60 -7.57
CA MET A 702 -2.06 -20.50 -8.54
C MET A 702 -0.79 -19.62 -8.49
N ILE A 703 -0.36 -19.22 -7.30
CA ILE A 703 0.84 -18.38 -7.13
C ILE A 703 2.12 -19.13 -7.54
N SER A 704 2.21 -20.44 -7.23
CA SER A 704 3.39 -21.27 -7.52
C SER A 704 3.50 -21.74 -8.97
N GLY A 705 2.37 -21.87 -9.68
CA GLY A 705 2.35 -22.55 -10.98
C GLY A 705 2.78 -24.02 -10.88
N SER A 706 2.40 -24.71 -9.80
CA SER A 706 2.68 -26.14 -9.60
C SER A 706 1.57 -27.04 -10.15
N ASP A 707 2.01 -28.15 -10.69
CA ASP A 707 1.30 -29.41 -10.95
C ASP A 707 0.55 -30.00 -9.73
N ASN A 708 0.96 -29.67 -8.50
CA ASN A 708 0.30 -30.10 -7.25
C ASN A 708 -1.19 -29.70 -7.16
N PHE A 709 -1.63 -28.70 -7.93
CA PHE A 709 -3.04 -28.35 -8.14
C PHE A 709 -3.94 -29.59 -8.28
N ARG A 710 -3.50 -30.58 -9.05
CA ARG A 710 -4.23 -31.83 -9.34
C ARG A 710 -4.63 -32.60 -8.08
N LEU A 711 -3.75 -32.61 -7.08
CA LEU A 711 -3.91 -33.38 -5.85
C LEU A 711 -4.95 -32.73 -4.92
N ILE A 712 -5.00 -31.40 -4.90
CA ILE A 712 -5.96 -30.65 -4.07
C ILE A 712 -7.31 -30.41 -4.77
N TYR A 713 -7.35 -30.31 -6.11
CA TYR A 713 -8.55 -29.90 -6.84
C TYR A 713 -9.78 -30.80 -6.60
N GLY A 714 -9.56 -32.10 -6.39
CA GLY A 714 -10.62 -33.03 -6.01
C GLY A 714 -11.39 -32.66 -4.74
N SER A 715 -10.79 -31.88 -3.82
CA SER A 715 -11.42 -31.45 -2.58
C SER A 715 -12.51 -30.38 -2.76
N LEU A 716 -12.28 -29.36 -3.62
CA LEU A 716 -13.28 -28.32 -3.89
C LEU A 716 -14.39 -28.81 -4.81
N ARG A 717 -14.10 -29.68 -5.78
CA ARG A 717 -15.11 -30.22 -6.70
C ARG A 717 -16.27 -30.95 -6.00
N VAL A 718 -15.98 -31.62 -4.88
CA VAL A 718 -17.01 -32.28 -4.05
C VAL A 718 -17.92 -31.25 -3.36
N VAL A 719 -17.35 -30.10 -2.98
CA VAL A 719 -18.04 -29.04 -2.25
C VAL A 719 -19.00 -28.23 -3.13
N VAL A 720 -18.65 -27.91 -4.39
CA VAL A 720 -19.50 -27.06 -5.26
C VAL A 720 -20.93 -27.60 -5.40
N ASN A 721 -21.08 -28.91 -5.61
CA ASN A 721 -22.37 -29.58 -5.76
C ASN A 721 -23.27 -29.54 -4.50
N ALA A 722 -22.69 -29.19 -3.34
CA ALA A 722 -23.43 -28.95 -2.10
C ALA A 722 -23.69 -27.44 -1.88
N LEU A 723 -22.71 -26.58 -2.18
CA LEU A 723 -22.88 -25.12 -2.07
C LEU A 723 -24.02 -24.60 -2.97
N ALA A 724 -24.13 -25.10 -4.20
CA ALA A 724 -25.20 -24.74 -5.14
C ALA A 724 -26.61 -25.14 -4.68
N LYS A 725 -26.75 -25.94 -3.61
CA LYS A 725 -28.06 -26.33 -3.03
C LYS A 725 -28.43 -25.53 -1.78
N ASN A 726 -27.48 -24.81 -1.19
CA ASN A 726 -27.63 -24.11 0.09
C ASN A 726 -27.64 -22.57 -0.08
N ALA A 727 -28.01 -22.07 -1.26
CA ALA A 727 -28.08 -20.64 -1.58
C ALA A 727 -29.36 -19.96 -1.03
N GLY A 728 -29.63 -20.14 0.26
CA GLY A 728 -30.78 -19.56 0.96
C GLY A 728 -30.51 -18.18 1.57
N GLU A 729 -31.59 -17.44 1.85
CA GLU A 729 -31.54 -16.19 2.59
C GLU A 729 -31.03 -16.45 4.03
N GLY A 730 -30.07 -15.66 4.49
CA GLY A 730 -29.44 -15.79 5.82
C GLY A 730 -27.98 -16.28 5.82
N ALA A 731 -27.36 -16.54 4.66
CA ALA A 731 -25.92 -16.83 4.58
C ALA A 731 -25.05 -15.62 4.99
N THR A 732 -23.93 -15.85 5.68
CA THR A 732 -22.98 -14.80 6.08
C THR A 732 -22.22 -14.23 4.88
N ASP A 733 -21.74 -12.98 4.98
CA ASP A 733 -20.89 -12.38 3.92
C ASP A 733 -19.61 -13.22 3.67
N LEU A 734 -19.03 -13.86 4.70
CA LEU A 734 -17.93 -14.82 4.54
C LEU A 734 -18.36 -16.06 3.73
N ARG A 735 -19.49 -16.70 4.07
CA ARG A 735 -20.00 -17.87 3.35
C ARG A 735 -20.24 -17.54 1.87
N ARG A 736 -20.90 -16.40 1.60
CA ARG A 736 -21.21 -15.94 0.25
C ARG A 736 -19.97 -15.56 -0.55
N PHE A 737 -18.99 -14.93 0.10
CA PHE A 737 -17.67 -14.69 -0.51
C PHE A 737 -16.97 -16.00 -0.90
N LEU A 738 -16.88 -16.97 0.03
CA LEU A 738 -16.28 -18.27 -0.22
C LEU A 738 -16.98 -19.03 -1.36
N GLN A 739 -18.32 -19.01 -1.42
CA GLN A 739 -19.10 -19.60 -2.50
C GLN A 739 -18.67 -19.07 -3.88
N MET A 740 -18.64 -17.75 -4.07
CA MET A 740 -18.21 -17.16 -5.35
C MET A 740 -16.75 -17.43 -5.69
N GLN A 741 -15.84 -17.38 -4.72
CA GLN A 741 -14.42 -17.65 -4.98
C GLN A 741 -14.18 -19.12 -5.35
N ILE A 742 -14.85 -20.06 -4.67
CA ILE A 742 -14.77 -21.51 -4.97
C ILE A 742 -15.39 -21.81 -6.35
N LEU A 743 -16.54 -21.20 -6.69
CA LEU A 743 -17.13 -21.33 -8.03
C LEU A 743 -16.20 -20.82 -9.13
N ARG A 744 -15.52 -19.68 -8.92
CA ARG A 744 -14.51 -19.15 -9.87
C ARG A 744 -13.28 -20.06 -9.99
N VAL A 745 -12.77 -20.60 -8.88
CA VAL A 745 -11.68 -21.59 -8.88
C VAL A 745 -12.07 -22.83 -9.68
N CYS A 746 -13.31 -23.31 -9.56
CA CYS A 746 -13.78 -24.48 -10.31
C CYS A 746 -14.10 -24.20 -11.79
N LEU A 747 -14.56 -22.98 -12.16
CA LEU A 747 -14.76 -22.59 -13.55
C LEU A 747 -13.48 -22.78 -14.38
N PHE A 748 -12.37 -22.23 -13.88
CA PHE A 748 -11.07 -22.38 -14.53
C PHE A 748 -10.51 -23.79 -14.28
N GLY A 749 -10.71 -24.34 -13.09
CA GLY A 749 -10.18 -25.63 -12.64
C GLY A 749 -10.64 -26.84 -13.45
N GLU A 750 -11.96 -27.06 -13.65
CA GLU A 750 -12.43 -28.20 -14.45
C GLU A 750 -11.88 -28.15 -15.88
N SER A 751 -11.85 -26.95 -16.48
CA SER A 751 -11.41 -26.76 -17.87
C SER A 751 -9.98 -27.20 -18.12
N LEU A 752 -9.10 -27.04 -17.13
CA LEU A 752 -7.69 -27.44 -17.16
C LEU A 752 -7.50 -28.89 -16.71
N PHE A 753 -8.39 -29.41 -15.86
CA PHE A 753 -8.30 -30.76 -15.31
C PHE A 753 -8.82 -31.84 -16.28
N ASN A 754 -9.96 -31.62 -16.93
CA ASN A 754 -10.58 -32.59 -17.83
C ASN A 754 -11.57 -31.93 -18.81
N GLU A 755 -11.39 -32.18 -20.11
CA GLU A 755 -12.23 -31.61 -21.19
C GLU A 755 -13.74 -31.82 -21.00
N THR A 756 -14.16 -33.03 -20.67
CA THR A 756 -15.59 -33.40 -20.52
C THR A 756 -16.23 -32.69 -19.33
N ASN A 757 -15.54 -32.69 -18.19
CA ASN A 757 -16.00 -31.97 -17.00
C ASN A 757 -16.01 -30.45 -17.24
N GLY A 758 -14.98 -29.91 -17.90
CA GLY A 758 -14.87 -28.49 -18.23
C GLY A 758 -16.08 -28.01 -19.03
N VAL A 759 -16.43 -28.72 -20.11
CA VAL A 759 -17.63 -28.43 -20.91
C VAL A 759 -18.89 -28.49 -20.07
N HIS A 760 -19.12 -29.57 -19.33
CA HIS A 760 -20.33 -29.74 -18.51
C HIS A 760 -20.44 -28.67 -17.40
N PHE A 761 -19.32 -28.34 -16.73
CA PHE A 761 -19.30 -27.35 -15.66
C PHE A 761 -19.56 -25.94 -16.19
N ILE A 762 -18.90 -25.55 -17.28
CA ILE A 762 -19.15 -24.26 -17.94
C ILE A 762 -20.63 -24.16 -18.32
N GLN A 763 -21.17 -25.14 -19.04
CA GLN A 763 -22.58 -25.13 -19.47
C GLN A 763 -23.58 -25.10 -18.31
N ALA A 764 -23.23 -25.66 -17.14
CA ALA A 764 -24.11 -25.72 -15.98
C ALA A 764 -23.95 -24.56 -14.98
N GLN A 765 -22.79 -23.89 -14.92
CA GLN A 765 -22.42 -22.98 -13.82
C GLN A 765 -21.84 -21.61 -14.27
N GLN A 766 -21.61 -21.37 -15.57
CA GLN A 766 -21.06 -20.10 -16.09
C GLN A 766 -21.72 -18.87 -15.46
N GLN A 767 -23.05 -18.81 -15.38
CA GLN A 767 -23.78 -17.68 -14.80
C GLN A 767 -23.54 -17.50 -13.28
N ALA A 768 -23.46 -18.60 -12.51
CA ALA A 768 -23.18 -18.55 -11.07
C ALA A 768 -21.73 -18.09 -10.80
N CYS A 769 -20.79 -18.51 -11.65
CA CYS A 769 -19.40 -18.05 -11.59
C CYS A 769 -19.22 -16.54 -11.91
N LEU A 770 -20.26 -15.89 -12.46
CA LEU A 770 -20.31 -14.45 -12.72
C LEU A 770 -21.00 -13.63 -11.61
N GLU A 771 -21.47 -14.25 -10.51
CA GLU A 771 -22.09 -13.54 -9.37
C GLU A 771 -21.18 -12.47 -8.72
N PHE A 772 -19.86 -12.57 -8.94
CA PHE A 772 -18.92 -11.53 -8.49
C PHE A 772 -19.25 -10.15 -9.07
N ILE A 773 -19.92 -10.05 -10.22
CA ILE A 773 -20.38 -8.77 -10.80
C ILE A 773 -21.35 -8.12 -9.82
N THR A 774 -22.45 -8.81 -9.49
CA THR A 774 -23.51 -8.31 -8.59
C THR A 774 -22.98 -8.04 -7.18
N TRP A 775 -22.03 -8.85 -6.71
CA TRP A 775 -21.35 -8.60 -5.44
C TRP A 775 -20.49 -7.34 -5.49
N CYS A 776 -19.69 -7.14 -6.53
CA CYS A 776 -18.87 -5.95 -6.69
C CYS A 776 -19.70 -4.69 -6.96
N ASP A 777 -20.81 -4.78 -7.69
CA ASP A 777 -21.76 -3.69 -7.98
C ASP A 777 -22.37 -3.08 -6.69
N ARG A 778 -22.46 -3.86 -5.60
CA ARG A 778 -22.85 -3.39 -4.25
C ARG A 778 -21.84 -2.42 -3.64
N PHE A 779 -20.56 -2.52 -3.98
CA PHE A 779 -19.46 -1.75 -3.39
C PHE A 779 -18.80 -0.78 -4.39
N HIS A 780 -18.94 -1.05 -5.69
CA HIS A 780 -18.29 -0.36 -6.80
C HIS A 780 -19.24 -0.14 -8.00
N PRO A 781 -20.38 0.54 -7.83
CA PRO A 781 -21.30 0.85 -8.94
C PRO A 781 -20.64 1.71 -10.02
N GLU A 782 -19.59 2.47 -9.70
CA GLU A 782 -18.76 3.23 -10.65
C GLU A 782 -17.95 2.34 -11.61
N LEU A 783 -17.75 1.06 -11.28
CA LEU A 783 -17.03 0.08 -12.12
C LEU A 783 -17.96 -0.88 -12.88
N LYS A 784 -19.28 -0.65 -12.86
CA LYS A 784 -20.29 -1.53 -13.48
C LYS A 784 -19.98 -1.89 -14.94
N ASP A 785 -19.55 -0.91 -15.74
CA ASP A 785 -19.20 -1.13 -17.16
C ASP A 785 -17.95 -2.00 -17.31
N LEU A 786 -16.90 -1.75 -16.52
CA LEU A 786 -15.67 -2.56 -16.50
C LEU A 786 -15.96 -4.00 -16.05
N LEU A 787 -16.75 -4.18 -14.98
CA LEU A 787 -17.17 -5.49 -14.51
C LEU A 787 -17.96 -6.26 -15.59
N SER A 788 -18.85 -5.57 -16.30
CA SER A 788 -19.63 -6.14 -17.40
C SER A 788 -18.77 -6.52 -18.62
N GLN A 789 -17.75 -5.72 -18.94
CA GLN A 789 -16.77 -6.03 -19.99
C GLN A 789 -15.90 -7.24 -19.61
N LEU A 790 -15.36 -7.28 -18.39
CA LEU A 790 -14.56 -8.39 -17.88
C LEU A 790 -15.36 -9.70 -17.90
N ALA A 791 -16.61 -9.66 -17.43
CA ALA A 791 -17.54 -10.80 -17.50
C ALA A 791 -17.84 -11.25 -18.93
N SER A 792 -18.03 -10.30 -19.86
CA SER A 792 -18.25 -10.61 -21.29
C SER A 792 -17.05 -11.33 -21.90
N LEU A 793 -15.82 -10.91 -21.56
CA LEU A 793 -14.59 -11.56 -22.00
C LEU A 793 -14.43 -12.97 -21.39
N THR A 794 -14.71 -13.15 -20.09
CA THR A 794 -14.73 -14.48 -19.46
C THR A 794 -15.77 -15.39 -20.12
N THR A 795 -16.95 -14.85 -20.46
CA THR A 795 -18.02 -15.56 -21.18
C THR A 795 -17.52 -16.03 -22.55
N TRP A 796 -16.96 -15.16 -23.37
CA TRP A 796 -16.46 -15.54 -24.70
C TRP A 796 -15.29 -16.53 -24.65
N ALA A 797 -14.43 -16.48 -23.62
CA ALA A 797 -13.40 -17.50 -23.43
C ALA A 797 -14.01 -18.88 -23.08
N CYS A 798 -15.03 -18.91 -22.24
CA CYS A 798 -15.81 -20.12 -21.98
C CYS A 798 -16.48 -20.66 -23.26
N ASP A 799 -17.07 -19.78 -24.07
CA ASP A 799 -17.69 -20.15 -25.34
C ASP A 799 -16.66 -20.73 -26.31
N ILE A 800 -15.49 -20.11 -26.46
CA ILE A 800 -14.36 -20.59 -27.28
C ILE A 800 -13.92 -21.99 -26.84
N TYR A 801 -13.74 -22.21 -25.53
CA TYR A 801 -13.37 -23.52 -24.98
C TYR A 801 -14.41 -24.58 -25.32
N VAL A 802 -15.70 -24.30 -25.07
CA VAL A 802 -16.81 -25.23 -25.35
C VAL A 802 -16.93 -25.52 -26.85
N GLN A 803 -16.76 -24.51 -27.71
CA GLN A 803 -16.78 -24.69 -29.17
C GLN A 803 -15.64 -25.59 -29.65
N ARG A 804 -14.40 -25.37 -29.16
CA ARG A 804 -13.25 -26.22 -29.48
C ARG A 804 -13.43 -27.66 -28.98
N ALA A 805 -13.90 -27.85 -27.75
CA ALA A 805 -14.08 -29.16 -27.13
C ALA A 805 -15.24 -29.98 -27.74
N ILE A 806 -16.37 -29.36 -28.09
CA ILE A 806 -17.51 -30.07 -28.68
C ILE A 806 -17.34 -30.23 -30.20
N PHE A 807 -17.19 -29.12 -30.93
CA PHE A 807 -17.34 -29.09 -32.39
C PHE A 807 -16.00 -29.10 -33.13
N ASN A 808 -14.90 -28.72 -32.47
CA ASN A 808 -13.55 -28.66 -33.03
C ASN A 808 -13.46 -27.87 -34.37
N PRO A 809 -13.98 -26.63 -34.45
CA PRO A 809 -14.13 -25.87 -35.70
C PRO A 809 -12.78 -25.57 -36.40
N PRO A 810 -12.76 -25.42 -37.74
CA PRO A 810 -11.55 -25.07 -38.47
C PRO A 810 -11.06 -23.65 -38.10
N PRO A 811 -9.74 -23.37 -38.20
CA PRO A 811 -9.18 -22.07 -37.83
C PRO A 811 -9.81 -20.85 -38.54
N SER A 812 -10.36 -21.03 -39.72
CA SER A 812 -11.10 -20.01 -40.47
C SER A 812 -12.35 -19.49 -39.75
N GLU A 813 -12.97 -20.30 -38.89
CA GLU A 813 -14.18 -19.94 -38.14
C GLU A 813 -13.85 -19.32 -36.78
N THR A 814 -12.70 -19.65 -36.18
CA THR A 814 -12.31 -19.11 -34.87
C THR A 814 -11.49 -17.81 -34.94
N VAL A 815 -10.76 -17.56 -36.04
CA VAL A 815 -10.06 -16.28 -36.28
C VAL A 815 -10.95 -15.03 -36.10
N PRO A 816 -12.20 -14.98 -36.62
CA PRO A 816 -13.13 -13.87 -36.35
C PRO A 816 -13.52 -13.73 -34.88
N MET A 817 -13.63 -14.84 -34.12
CA MET A 817 -13.95 -14.82 -32.70
C MET A 817 -12.80 -14.22 -31.88
N ILE A 818 -11.57 -14.66 -32.17
CA ILE A 818 -10.33 -14.15 -31.57
C ILE A 818 -10.16 -12.65 -31.84
N GLU A 819 -10.38 -12.22 -33.08
CA GLU A 819 -10.25 -10.81 -33.46
C GLU A 819 -11.32 -9.93 -32.78
N ARG A 820 -12.57 -10.43 -32.63
CA ARG A 820 -13.62 -9.74 -31.86
C ARG A 820 -13.25 -9.61 -30.37
N PHE A 821 -12.68 -10.65 -29.77
CA PHE A 821 -12.17 -10.62 -28.39
C PHE A 821 -11.06 -9.56 -28.26
N LYS A 822 -10.06 -9.61 -29.13
CA LYS A 822 -8.92 -8.68 -29.21
C LYS A 822 -9.37 -7.21 -29.35
N GLN A 823 -10.37 -6.92 -30.19
CA GLN A 823 -10.92 -5.57 -30.34
C GLN A 823 -11.63 -5.08 -29.06
N SER A 824 -12.34 -5.97 -28.37
CA SER A 824 -13.10 -5.63 -27.15
C SER A 824 -12.19 -5.32 -25.95
N LEU A 825 -10.98 -5.87 -25.92
CA LEU A 825 -9.96 -5.52 -24.92
C LEU A 825 -9.58 -4.03 -24.94
N GLY A 826 -9.78 -3.30 -26.04
CA GLY A 826 -9.49 -1.87 -26.11
C GLY A 826 -10.29 -1.01 -25.11
N GLN A 827 -11.45 -1.51 -24.65
CA GLN A 827 -12.27 -0.85 -23.63
C GLN A 827 -11.70 -1.08 -22.22
N VAL A 828 -11.39 -2.34 -21.88
CA VAL A 828 -10.69 -2.70 -20.63
C VAL A 828 -9.29 -2.08 -20.56
N ASP A 829 -8.61 -1.94 -21.70
CA ASP A 829 -7.29 -1.32 -21.79
C ASP A 829 -7.28 0.18 -21.46
N ALA A 830 -8.43 0.87 -21.48
CA ALA A 830 -8.55 2.27 -21.07
C ALA A 830 -8.48 2.48 -19.55
N TYR A 831 -8.81 1.47 -18.75
CA TYR A 831 -8.76 1.53 -17.28
C TYR A 831 -7.31 1.28 -16.82
N VAL A 832 -6.55 2.36 -16.65
CA VAL A 832 -5.12 2.32 -16.29
C VAL A 832 -4.93 1.76 -14.87
N ASP A 833 -3.83 1.03 -14.67
CA ASP A 833 -3.50 0.24 -13.47
C ASP A 833 -4.47 -0.94 -13.17
N ILE A 834 -4.10 -1.85 -12.27
CA ILE A 834 -4.67 -3.22 -12.22
C ILE A 834 -6.02 -3.32 -11.47
N VAL A 835 -7.05 -2.64 -11.96
CA VAL A 835 -8.44 -2.93 -11.54
C VAL A 835 -8.98 -4.08 -12.39
N GLY A 836 -9.23 -5.25 -11.79
CA GLY A 836 -9.85 -6.43 -12.44
C GLY A 836 -9.07 -7.10 -13.59
N ARG A 837 -8.03 -6.49 -14.16
CA ARG A 837 -7.29 -7.01 -15.33
C ARG A 837 -6.66 -8.40 -15.11
N HIS A 838 -6.36 -8.79 -13.87
CA HIS A 838 -5.83 -10.12 -13.55
C HIS A 838 -6.84 -11.24 -13.80
N LEU A 839 -8.14 -10.97 -13.75
CA LEU A 839 -9.22 -11.91 -14.07
C LEU A 839 -9.17 -12.42 -15.52
N LEU A 840 -8.38 -11.76 -16.38
CA LEU A 840 -8.17 -12.14 -17.76
C LEU A 840 -7.01 -13.13 -17.96
N ALA A 841 -6.33 -13.60 -16.90
CA ALA A 841 -5.26 -14.61 -17.01
C ALA A 841 -5.72 -15.89 -17.73
N TRP A 842 -6.78 -16.55 -17.24
CA TRP A 842 -7.36 -17.72 -17.92
C TRP A 842 -7.98 -17.37 -19.28
N PRO A 843 -8.79 -16.29 -19.45
CA PRO A 843 -9.25 -15.86 -20.77
C PRO A 843 -8.13 -15.63 -21.80
N TYR A 844 -7.01 -15.00 -21.43
CA TYR A 844 -5.85 -14.83 -22.32
C TYR A 844 -5.20 -16.17 -22.67
N PHE A 845 -5.06 -17.10 -21.72
CA PHE A 845 -4.55 -18.46 -21.99
C PHE A 845 -5.43 -19.20 -23.01
N ILE A 846 -6.75 -19.17 -22.85
CA ILE A 846 -7.70 -19.84 -23.74
C ILE A 846 -7.65 -19.27 -25.16
N VAL A 847 -7.67 -17.94 -25.29
CA VAL A 847 -7.62 -17.27 -26.60
C VAL A 847 -6.23 -17.41 -27.24
N ALA A 848 -5.15 -17.48 -26.46
CA ALA A 848 -3.81 -17.81 -26.94
C ALA A 848 -3.73 -19.26 -27.45
N ALA A 849 -4.23 -20.25 -26.70
CA ALA A 849 -4.24 -21.65 -27.12
C ALA A 849 -5.02 -21.85 -28.44
N GLU A 850 -6.14 -21.14 -28.60
CA GLU A 850 -6.93 -21.11 -29.83
C GLU A 850 -6.30 -20.30 -30.97
N SER A 851 -5.29 -19.45 -30.70
CA SER A 851 -4.69 -18.58 -31.71
C SER A 851 -3.94 -19.36 -32.80
N SER A 852 -4.42 -19.22 -34.03
CA SER A 852 -3.86 -19.86 -35.24
C SER A 852 -2.97 -18.94 -36.07
N THR A 853 -3.16 -17.62 -36.01
CA THR A 853 -2.35 -16.63 -36.75
C THR A 853 -1.15 -16.14 -35.94
N PRO A 854 0.00 -15.79 -36.56
CA PRO A 854 1.15 -15.22 -35.85
C PRO A 854 0.79 -13.97 -35.04
N ASP A 855 0.04 -13.04 -35.64
CA ASP A 855 -0.40 -11.78 -35.04
C ASP A 855 -1.23 -11.98 -33.76
N HIS A 856 -2.13 -12.98 -33.74
CA HIS A 856 -2.89 -13.32 -32.54
C HIS A 856 -2.00 -13.97 -31.48
N ARG A 857 -1.13 -14.90 -31.89
CA ARG A 857 -0.18 -15.58 -30.99
C ARG A 857 0.73 -14.57 -30.28
N GLU A 858 1.36 -13.66 -31.02
CA GLU A 858 2.23 -12.62 -30.44
C GLU A 858 1.45 -11.70 -29.49
N PHE A 859 0.25 -11.24 -29.89
CA PHE A 859 -0.57 -10.34 -29.08
C PHE A 859 -0.99 -10.97 -27.74
N PHE A 860 -1.50 -12.20 -27.71
CA PHE A 860 -1.93 -12.82 -26.45
C PHE A 860 -0.75 -13.31 -25.59
N LEU A 861 0.39 -13.66 -26.21
CA LEU A 861 1.63 -13.92 -25.48
C LEU A 861 2.14 -12.65 -24.77
N ASP A 862 2.13 -11.50 -25.45
CA ASP A 862 2.45 -10.19 -24.88
C ASP A 862 1.50 -9.81 -23.72
N LYS A 863 0.19 -10.08 -23.84
CA LYS A 863 -0.77 -9.89 -22.75
C LYS A 863 -0.44 -10.74 -21.52
N LEU A 864 -0.11 -12.03 -21.69
CA LEU A 864 0.30 -12.91 -20.59
C LEU A 864 1.63 -12.45 -19.96
N VAL A 865 2.63 -12.07 -20.77
CA VAL A 865 3.93 -11.57 -20.28
C VAL A 865 3.76 -10.26 -19.50
N LYS A 866 2.95 -9.32 -19.99
CA LYS A 866 2.63 -8.08 -19.27
C LYS A 866 1.93 -8.36 -17.95
N LEU A 867 0.96 -9.27 -17.94
CA LEU A 867 0.26 -9.62 -16.72
C LEU A 867 1.19 -10.29 -15.69
N HIS A 868 2.09 -11.18 -16.12
CA HIS A 868 3.14 -11.74 -15.27
C HIS A 868 4.03 -10.62 -14.68
N ASN A 869 4.53 -9.73 -15.53
CA ASN A 869 5.43 -8.65 -15.12
C ASN A 869 4.79 -7.63 -14.16
N THR A 870 3.47 -7.65 -13.99
CA THR A 870 2.75 -6.78 -13.05
C THR A 870 2.14 -7.51 -11.84
N THR A 871 2.05 -8.85 -11.86
CA THR A 871 1.51 -9.67 -10.75
C THR A 871 2.54 -10.54 -10.04
N GLY A 872 3.58 -10.99 -10.75
CA GLY A 872 4.60 -11.91 -10.22
C GLY A 872 4.13 -13.37 -10.04
N CYS A 873 2.92 -13.74 -10.48
CA CYS A 873 2.38 -15.09 -10.30
C CYS A 873 2.96 -16.07 -11.33
N TRP A 874 3.50 -17.21 -10.87
CA TRP A 874 4.24 -18.14 -11.74
C TRP A 874 3.34 -19.01 -12.62
N ASN A 875 2.03 -19.11 -12.34
CA ASN A 875 1.09 -19.76 -13.25
C ASN A 875 1.04 -19.10 -14.64
N LEU A 876 1.31 -17.80 -14.75
CA LEU A 876 1.36 -17.09 -16.04
C LEU A 876 2.57 -17.51 -16.88
N LEU A 877 3.71 -17.84 -16.26
CA LEU A 877 4.85 -18.44 -16.96
C LEU A 877 4.50 -19.84 -17.47
N ARG A 878 3.80 -20.64 -16.65
CA ARG A 878 3.31 -21.97 -17.06
C ARG A 878 2.29 -21.89 -18.19
N ALA A 879 1.38 -20.91 -18.15
CA ALA A 879 0.43 -20.64 -19.23
C ALA A 879 1.15 -20.29 -20.54
N ILE A 880 2.17 -19.43 -20.46
CA ILE A 880 3.05 -19.06 -21.58
C ILE A 880 3.75 -20.28 -22.17
N ASP A 881 4.25 -21.21 -21.36
CA ASP A 881 4.96 -22.40 -21.85
C ASP A 881 4.00 -23.47 -22.41
N GLN A 882 2.89 -23.76 -21.74
CA GLN A 882 1.84 -24.65 -22.25
C GLN A 882 1.24 -24.18 -23.58
N VAL A 883 1.05 -22.86 -23.75
CA VAL A 883 0.59 -22.27 -25.01
C VAL A 883 1.60 -22.52 -26.15
N LYS A 884 2.92 -22.43 -25.88
CA LYS A 884 3.95 -22.79 -26.87
C LYS A 884 3.92 -24.28 -27.19
N GLU A 885 3.77 -25.14 -26.18
CA GLU A 885 3.66 -26.60 -26.36
C GLU A 885 2.45 -26.96 -27.23
N ILE A 886 1.29 -26.36 -26.96
CA ILE A 886 0.07 -26.45 -27.78
C ILE A 886 0.36 -26.03 -29.23
N TRP A 887 0.98 -24.87 -29.45
CA TRP A 887 1.31 -24.38 -30.80
C TRP A 887 2.38 -25.23 -31.53
N ALA A 888 3.27 -25.87 -30.79
CA ALA A 888 4.34 -26.74 -31.31
C ALA A 888 3.87 -28.18 -31.58
N SER A 889 2.74 -28.61 -31.01
CA SER A 889 2.24 -29.99 -31.08
C SER A 889 1.87 -30.52 -32.48
N GLN A 890 1.82 -29.64 -33.49
CA GLN A 890 1.72 -29.91 -34.95
C GLN A 890 0.96 -31.19 -35.36
N SER A 891 -0.23 -31.41 -34.80
CA SER A 891 -1.02 -32.63 -35.04
C SER A 891 -2.52 -32.34 -35.06
N SER A 892 -3.30 -33.31 -35.52
CA SER A 892 -4.77 -33.24 -35.68
C SER A 892 -5.56 -33.30 -34.36
N ILE A 893 -4.90 -33.08 -33.22
CA ILE A 893 -5.45 -33.21 -31.87
C ILE A 893 -5.87 -31.84 -31.38
N ARG A 894 -7.09 -31.70 -30.86
CA ARG A 894 -7.60 -30.42 -30.34
C ARG A 894 -6.91 -30.05 -29.03
N TRP A 895 -6.50 -28.79 -28.88
CA TRP A 895 -5.68 -28.35 -27.74
C TRP A 895 -6.36 -28.54 -26.38
N THR A 896 -7.70 -28.49 -26.33
CA THR A 896 -8.50 -28.78 -25.13
C THR A 896 -8.31 -30.20 -24.60
N SER A 897 -7.90 -31.15 -25.46
CA SER A 897 -7.57 -32.54 -25.08
C SER A 897 -6.09 -32.77 -24.74
N LEU A 898 -5.24 -31.75 -24.89
CA LEU A 898 -3.86 -31.74 -24.39
C LEU A 898 -3.79 -31.25 -22.92
N LEU A 899 -4.81 -30.53 -22.48
CA LEU A 899 -5.06 -30.25 -21.07
C LEU A 899 -5.31 -31.55 -20.30
N GLY A 900 -5.17 -31.52 -18.98
CA GLY A 900 -5.29 -32.73 -18.17
C GLY A 900 -4.01 -33.59 -18.10
N GLY A 901 -2.95 -33.24 -18.84
CA GLY A 901 -1.60 -33.83 -18.74
C GLY A 901 -0.87 -33.52 -17.41
N PRO A 902 0.11 -34.33 -16.98
CA PRO A 902 0.69 -34.27 -15.62
C PRO A 902 1.31 -32.93 -15.24
N THR A 903 1.86 -32.18 -16.21
CA THR A 903 2.46 -30.84 -16.05
C THR A 903 1.45 -29.69 -15.94
N GLN A 904 0.15 -29.99 -15.82
CA GLN A 904 -0.90 -28.96 -15.77
C GLN A 904 -0.84 -28.12 -14.48
N ALA A 905 -0.34 -26.88 -14.60
CA ALA A 905 -0.50 -25.85 -13.58
C ALA A 905 -1.92 -25.24 -13.57
N PHE A 906 -2.28 -24.60 -12.46
CA PHE A 906 -3.56 -23.90 -12.30
C PHE A 906 -3.49 -22.46 -12.83
N ILE A 907 -4.17 -22.20 -13.95
CA ILE A 907 -4.21 -20.89 -14.61
C ILE A 907 -5.52 -20.21 -14.24
N MET A 908 -5.41 -19.10 -13.53
CA MET A 908 -6.47 -18.25 -12.97
C MET A 908 -5.92 -16.85 -12.78
#